data_AF-A0A4W6G8V5-F1
#
_entry.id   AF-A0A4W6G8V5-F1
#
_cell.length_a   1.000
_cell.length_b   1.000
_cell.length_c   1.000
_cell.angle_alpha   90.00
_cell.angle_beta   90.00
_cell.angle_gamma   90.00
#
_symmetry.space_group_name_H-M   'P 1'
#
loop_
_entity.id
_entity.type
_entity.pdbx_description
1 polymer ?
#
loop_
_entity_poly.entity_id
_entity_poly.type
_entity_poly.pdbx_seq_one_letter_code
_entity_poly.pdbx_strand_id
1 'polypeptide(L)'
;MSARFRLPAGRSYNVRATELERDRQHTQVVCNVLLLDNTVQAFKVSKSDHGQVLLDAVFKHLELTERDYFGLHLADDSSDAPRWLDPNKPIRKQLKRGSPHNLSFRVKFFVTDPGKLQEEYTRYQYFLQIKQDILTGSNHKLGDYSETEHSSGYLSDYCFIPNPPQDFHKEVAKHHQQHSGLSPAQSEFNYLNTARTLELYGVELHYARVSQVLFHVCLLKIVKISFKCKQFFIQLRREATETRETLLGFNMVNYRACKNLWKACVEHHTFFRLERPIPPQKNFFAHYFTLGSKFRYCGRTEVQSVQYGKGESRSPSKPLARKLVGGTDWESVSRNSLSDERLETQSLPTRSPPGTPNQNSLFVQEGTRLRPSSVGHLVDHVIHASPSLPVFSSNHKSASSTQANSISLDSTPSPEGVDGQPPALPPKQLSRKTLSQIIQAHSQQSLLDNHLSEMYDVPVNADKTTLNGVVPHDNLVLIKMRPDEHGRFGFNVKGGADQKMPIIVSRVAPGTSADLCVPRLNEGDQVVLINGRDISDHTHDQVVMFIKASCESHSGELILLVRPNAIYDVVEEKVDSEPDFQYIPEKSPQDPAQLDQNALRDSMATLKEGLNSGAILAQFDQLYRKRPGMTMLCAKLPQNVSKNRYRDISPYDATRVILKSTDDYINANYINMEMPASSLINRYIACQGPLPNTCSDFWQMTWEQGSSMVVMLTTQVERGRVKCHQYWPNPDSTTTYGNFTVTCHNEEGNSAFLVREMTLTHTEQQRELTQIQYLAWPDHGVPDDSTDFLDFVALVRTKRAGQDQPMVVHCSAGIGRTGVLITMETALCLMECGQPVYPLDIVRTMRDQRAMMIQTPSQYRFVCEAILKVYEEDGQTNKRENHGR
;
A
#
# COMPACT_ATOMS: atom_id res chain seq x y z
N MET A 1 88.50 -27.32 8.69
CA MET A 1 88.34 -25.90 9.12
C MET A 1 88.16 -25.04 7.86
N SER A 2 87.32 -24.00 7.80
CA SER A 2 86.30 -23.54 8.77
C SER A 2 85.34 -22.51 8.12
N ALA A 3 84.06 -22.61 8.49
CA ALA A 3 83.10 -21.54 8.81
C ALA A 3 83.29 -20.14 8.15
N ARG A 4 82.29 -19.64 7.40
CA ARG A 4 81.11 -18.88 7.90
C ARG A 4 81.44 -17.70 8.82
N PHE A 5 81.04 -16.49 8.41
CA PHE A 5 80.52 -15.47 9.32
C PHE A 5 79.30 -14.75 8.74
N ARG A 6 78.29 -14.54 9.59
CA ARG A 6 77.21 -13.54 9.46
C ARG A 6 77.41 -12.51 10.57
N LEU A 7 76.81 -11.31 10.45
CA LEU A 7 76.25 -10.44 11.50
C LEU A 7 76.08 -9.01 10.91
N PRO A 8 75.28 -8.10 11.50
CA PRO A 8 74.07 -8.29 12.32
C PRO A 8 72.84 -7.57 11.71
N ALA A 9 71.64 -7.76 12.28
CA ALA A 9 70.45 -7.01 11.88
C ALA A 9 70.43 -5.60 12.50
N GLY A 10 70.51 -4.55 11.67
CA GLY A 10 70.37 -3.15 12.07
C GLY A 10 68.91 -2.66 12.03
N ARG A 11 68.49 -1.92 13.08
CA ARG A 11 67.11 -1.43 13.26
C ARG A 11 66.56 -0.69 12.03
N SER A 12 65.50 -1.23 11.42
CA SER A 12 64.66 -0.46 10.49
C SER A 12 63.91 0.62 11.26
N TYR A 13 64.30 1.89 11.08
CA TYR A 13 63.50 3.02 11.56
C TYR A 13 62.18 3.04 10.79
N ASN A 14 61.08 3.38 11.47
CA ASN A 14 59.73 3.19 10.95
C ASN A 14 59.28 4.29 9.96
N VAL A 15 60.20 4.72 9.08
CA VAL A 15 60.01 5.78 8.07
C VAL A 15 58.77 5.52 7.21
N ARG A 16 58.54 4.25 6.84
CA ARG A 16 57.40 3.85 6.02
C ARG A 16 56.06 4.07 6.71
N ALA A 17 55.99 4.06 8.04
CA ALA A 17 54.76 4.39 8.78
C ALA A 17 54.52 5.91 8.76
N THR A 18 55.53 6.72 9.10
CA THR A 18 55.40 8.18 9.12
C THR A 18 55.24 8.82 7.74
N GLU A 19 55.75 8.19 6.68
CA GLU A 19 55.45 8.54 5.29
C GLU A 19 53.99 8.23 4.92
N LEU A 20 53.47 7.04 5.26
CA LEU A 20 52.06 6.71 5.07
C LEU A 20 51.13 7.62 5.89
N GLU A 21 51.53 8.05 7.07
CA GLU A 21 50.76 9.00 7.89
C GLU A 21 50.78 10.42 7.30
N ARG A 22 51.91 10.88 6.74
CA ARG A 22 51.97 12.14 5.97
C ARG A 22 51.07 12.09 4.73
N ASP A 23 51.12 11.01 3.95
CA ASP A 23 50.32 10.89 2.73
C ASP A 23 48.82 10.73 3.03
N ARG A 24 48.47 10.11 4.17
CA ARG A 24 47.10 10.12 4.72
C ARG A 24 46.63 11.51 5.14
N GLN A 25 47.51 12.38 5.64
CA GLN A 25 47.13 13.77 5.97
C GLN A 25 46.84 14.60 4.70
N HIS A 26 47.63 14.45 3.64
CA HIS A 26 47.36 15.15 2.37
C HIS A 26 46.13 14.61 1.61
N THR A 27 45.68 13.39 1.89
CA THR A 27 44.49 12.78 1.25
C THR A 27 43.17 13.01 2.01
N GLN A 28 43.19 13.51 3.25
CA GLN A 28 41.96 13.89 3.98
C GLN A 28 41.33 15.22 3.52
N VAL A 29 40.05 15.40 3.83
CA VAL A 29 39.29 16.66 3.80
C VAL A 29 38.42 16.80 5.05
N VAL A 30 38.14 18.04 5.43
CA VAL A 30 37.18 18.39 6.48
C VAL A 30 35.83 18.68 5.84
N CYS A 31 34.78 18.06 6.35
CA CYS A 31 33.39 18.30 5.99
C CYS A 31 32.67 18.86 7.22
N ASN A 32 32.35 20.15 7.18
CA ASN A 32 31.51 20.82 8.18
C ASN A 32 30.05 20.50 7.84
N VAL A 33 29.32 19.92 8.78
CA VAL A 33 27.90 19.60 8.63
C VAL A 33 27.10 20.46 9.60
N LEU A 34 26.27 21.35 9.05
CA LEU A 34 25.21 22.05 9.80
C LEU A 34 24.12 21.04 10.16
N LEU A 35 23.86 20.86 11.44
CA LEU A 35 22.84 19.98 12.00
C LEU A 35 21.51 20.74 12.21
N LEU A 36 20.42 20.01 12.43
CA LEU A 36 19.07 20.59 12.50
C LEU A 36 18.80 21.35 13.82
N ASP A 37 19.66 21.19 14.82
CA ASP A 37 19.73 22.03 16.03
C ASP A 37 20.52 23.33 15.82
N ASN A 38 20.93 23.61 14.58
CA ASN A 38 21.82 24.70 14.14
C ASN A 38 23.28 24.60 14.60
N THR A 39 23.72 23.50 15.20
CA THR A 39 25.15 23.28 15.49
C THR A 39 25.92 22.89 14.22
N VAL A 40 27.23 23.10 14.19
CA VAL A 40 28.09 22.71 13.05
C VAL A 40 29.15 21.72 13.52
N GLN A 41 28.99 20.45 13.17
CA GLN A 41 29.96 19.40 13.48
C GLN A 41 30.92 19.18 12.30
N ALA A 42 32.23 19.20 12.58
CA ALA A 42 33.27 18.90 11.60
C ALA A 42 33.60 17.40 11.58
N PHE A 43 33.64 16.81 10.39
CA PHE A 43 34.01 15.41 10.13
C PHE A 43 35.25 15.34 9.24
N LYS A 44 36.16 14.39 9.50
CA LYS A 44 37.35 14.15 8.67
C LYS A 44 37.18 12.84 7.89
N VAL A 45 37.25 12.92 6.56
CA VAL A 45 37.12 11.77 5.64
C VAL A 45 38.18 11.85 4.55
N SER A 46 38.54 10.73 3.91
CA SER A 46 39.49 10.77 2.79
C SER A 46 38.81 11.15 1.48
N LYS A 47 39.55 11.84 0.61
CA LYS A 47 39.21 12.12 -0.79
C LYS A 47 38.88 10.84 -1.57
N SER A 48 39.43 9.68 -1.15
CA SER A 48 39.14 8.36 -1.73
C SER A 48 37.76 7.81 -1.39
N ASP A 49 37.22 8.17 -0.22
CA ASP A 49 36.14 7.43 0.42
C ASP A 49 34.81 7.69 -0.27
N HIS A 50 33.90 6.72 -0.22
CA HIS A 50 32.55 6.87 -0.76
C HIS A 50 31.71 7.79 0.14
N GLY A 51 30.77 8.53 -0.44
CA GLY A 51 29.88 9.44 0.30
C GLY A 51 29.13 8.79 1.46
N GLN A 52 28.91 7.47 1.39
CA GLN A 52 28.37 6.67 2.50
C GLN A 52 29.19 6.79 3.79
N VAL A 53 30.52 6.84 3.72
CA VAL A 53 31.40 6.94 4.90
C VAL A 53 31.18 8.24 5.68
N LEU A 54 30.89 9.34 4.98
CA LEU A 54 30.54 10.62 5.62
C LEU A 54 29.12 10.59 6.22
N LEU A 55 28.17 9.94 5.53
CA LEU A 55 26.81 9.73 6.05
C LEU A 55 26.83 8.88 7.32
N ASP A 56 27.51 7.74 7.32
CA ASP A 56 27.63 6.84 8.46
C ASP A 56 28.31 7.52 9.66
N ALA A 57 29.31 8.39 9.42
CA ALA A 57 29.94 9.18 10.46
C ALA A 57 28.96 10.18 11.11
N VAL A 58 28.13 10.87 10.31
CA VAL A 58 27.09 11.78 10.81
C VAL A 58 25.99 11.02 11.56
N PHE A 59 25.49 9.92 10.98
CA PHE A 59 24.48 9.08 11.62
C PHE A 59 24.97 8.47 12.94
N LYS A 60 26.25 8.10 13.03
CA LYS A 60 26.87 7.61 14.27
C LYS A 60 27.04 8.72 15.31
N HIS A 61 27.38 9.94 14.90
CA HIS A 61 27.48 11.09 15.81
C HIS A 61 26.11 11.51 16.38
N LEU A 62 25.06 11.42 15.56
CA LEU A 62 23.67 11.66 15.97
C LEU A 62 23.00 10.45 16.63
N GLU A 63 23.68 9.30 16.72
CA GLU A 63 23.16 8.01 17.23
C GLU A 63 21.82 7.56 16.58
N LEU A 64 21.58 7.98 15.33
CA LEU A 64 20.34 7.68 14.59
C LEU A 64 20.28 6.21 14.15
N THR A 65 19.11 5.59 14.34
CA THR A 65 18.76 4.23 13.90
C THR A 65 17.98 4.25 12.57
N GLU A 66 16.94 5.08 12.47
CA GLU A 66 16.09 5.28 11.27
C GLU A 66 16.77 6.17 10.21
N ARG A 67 17.96 5.78 9.75
CA ARG A 67 18.86 6.59 8.92
C ARG A 67 18.33 6.93 7.52
N ASP A 68 17.54 6.05 6.91
CA ASP A 68 17.14 6.14 5.50
C ASP A 68 16.33 7.40 5.17
N TYR A 69 15.65 7.99 6.16
CA TYR A 69 14.85 9.21 6.03
C TYR A 69 15.66 10.48 5.78
N PHE A 70 16.97 10.47 6.05
CA PHE A 70 17.82 11.66 6.12
C PHE A 70 18.90 11.67 5.04
N GLY A 71 19.54 12.83 4.85
CA GLY A 71 20.69 12.94 3.95
C GLY A 71 21.57 14.15 4.22
N LEU A 72 22.72 14.17 3.53
CA LEU A 72 23.62 15.32 3.48
C LEU A 72 23.39 16.11 2.19
N HIS A 73 23.15 17.40 2.37
CA HIS A 73 22.86 18.37 1.33
C HIS A 73 24.09 19.25 1.10
N LEU A 74 24.51 19.46 -0.14
CA LEU A 74 25.70 20.25 -0.47
C LEU A 74 25.34 21.74 -0.58
N ALA A 75 26.03 22.58 0.19
CA ALA A 75 26.01 24.03 -0.02
C ALA A 75 27.09 24.39 -1.06
N ASP A 76 26.68 24.91 -2.22
CA ASP A 76 27.56 25.39 -3.28
C ASP A 76 26.96 26.67 -3.87
N ASP A 77 27.57 27.81 -3.55
CA ASP A 77 27.10 29.17 -3.87
C ASP A 77 27.09 29.52 -5.39
N SER A 78 27.24 28.51 -6.26
CA SER A 78 27.52 28.68 -7.69
C SER A 78 26.56 27.96 -8.65
N SER A 79 25.42 27.42 -8.18
CA SER A 79 24.44 26.84 -9.09
C SER A 79 22.97 26.83 -8.63
N ASP A 80 22.05 27.09 -9.56
CA ASP A 80 20.57 27.18 -9.45
C ASP A 80 19.81 25.94 -8.88
N ALA A 81 20.49 24.98 -8.24
CA ALA A 81 19.87 23.74 -7.79
C ALA A 81 20.54 23.16 -6.53
N PRO A 82 19.83 23.01 -5.40
CA PRO A 82 20.12 22.02 -4.36
C PRO A 82 20.61 20.64 -4.88
N ARG A 83 21.37 19.94 -4.04
CA ARG A 83 22.02 18.66 -4.37
C ARG A 83 22.30 17.81 -3.12
N TRP A 84 21.73 16.61 -3.10
CA TRP A 84 22.10 15.53 -2.17
C TRP A 84 23.46 14.89 -2.50
N LEU A 85 24.19 14.49 -1.46
CA LEU A 85 25.40 13.67 -1.54
C LEU A 85 25.06 12.27 -2.09
N ASP A 86 25.77 11.80 -3.11
CA ASP A 86 25.54 10.48 -3.71
C ASP A 86 26.41 9.44 -2.96
N PRO A 87 25.83 8.49 -2.20
CA PRO A 87 26.60 7.62 -1.31
C PRO A 87 27.60 6.74 -2.07
N ASN A 88 27.23 6.33 -3.28
CA ASN A 88 28.01 5.45 -4.17
C ASN A 88 29.13 6.16 -4.95
N LYS A 89 29.50 7.41 -4.61
CA LYS A 89 30.57 8.15 -5.30
C LYS A 89 31.68 8.59 -4.33
N PRO A 90 32.95 8.42 -4.72
CA PRO A 90 34.08 8.98 -3.98
C PRO A 90 33.95 10.48 -3.73
N ILE A 91 34.29 10.95 -2.53
CA ILE A 91 34.21 12.36 -2.08
C ILE A 91 34.85 13.30 -3.12
N ARG A 92 36.06 13.00 -3.61
CA ARG A 92 36.77 13.77 -4.65
C ARG A 92 36.06 13.94 -5.99
N LYS A 93 35.03 13.12 -6.28
CA LYS A 93 34.22 13.24 -7.51
C LYS A 93 32.98 14.14 -7.31
N GLN A 94 32.70 14.56 -6.08
CA GLN A 94 31.52 15.31 -5.68
C GLN A 94 31.88 16.67 -5.07
N LEU A 95 32.73 16.66 -4.05
CA LEU A 95 33.25 17.86 -3.39
C LEU A 95 34.52 18.30 -4.13
N LYS A 96 34.43 19.44 -4.82
CA LYS A 96 35.44 19.91 -5.79
C LYS A 96 36.21 21.18 -5.42
N ARG A 97 35.69 21.96 -4.46
CA ARG A 97 36.36 23.16 -3.95
C ARG A 97 37.51 22.77 -3.00
N GLY A 98 38.18 23.76 -2.39
CA GLY A 98 39.07 23.51 -1.26
C GLY A 98 38.33 22.92 -0.05
N SER A 99 39.10 22.36 0.89
CA SER A 99 38.63 21.99 2.23
C SER A 99 38.75 23.21 3.16
N PRO A 100 37.83 23.46 4.10
CA PRO A 100 36.67 22.64 4.44
C PRO A 100 35.52 22.73 3.43
N HIS A 101 34.71 21.67 3.36
CA HIS A 101 33.45 21.64 2.62
C HIS A 101 32.28 21.85 3.57
N ASN A 102 31.31 22.69 3.20
CA ASN A 102 30.11 22.90 3.99
C ASN A 102 28.94 22.07 3.43
N LEU A 103 28.25 21.35 4.29
CA LEU A 103 27.04 20.59 4.01
C LEU A 103 25.98 20.87 5.09
N SER A 104 24.73 20.55 4.80
CA SER A 104 23.64 20.55 5.78
C SER A 104 23.07 19.14 5.93
N PHE A 105 22.87 18.69 7.16
CA PHE A 105 22.02 17.55 7.46
C PHE A 105 20.56 17.96 7.31
N ARG A 106 19.77 17.19 6.55
CA ARG A 106 18.35 17.48 6.30
C ARG A 106 17.52 16.21 6.22
N VAL A 107 16.22 16.32 6.50
CA VAL A 107 15.25 15.28 6.13
C VAL A 107 15.19 15.20 4.61
N LYS A 108 15.32 13.97 4.08
CA LYS A 108 15.24 13.69 2.65
C LYS A 108 13.86 13.17 2.25
N PHE A 109 13.23 12.34 3.08
CA PHE A 109 11.96 11.69 2.76
C PHE A 109 10.89 12.00 3.82
N PHE A 110 10.10 13.06 3.59
CA PHE A 110 9.01 13.44 4.48
C PHE A 110 7.87 12.40 4.45
N VAL A 111 7.59 11.74 5.58
CA VAL A 111 6.53 10.73 5.70
C VAL A 111 5.15 11.38 5.75
N THR A 112 4.14 10.75 5.15
CA THR A 112 2.74 11.22 5.18
C THR A 112 2.03 10.95 6.52
N ASP A 113 2.66 10.14 7.37
CA ASP A 113 2.17 9.73 8.68
C ASP A 113 3.35 9.71 9.66
N PRO A 114 3.43 10.67 10.61
CA PRO A 114 4.46 10.71 11.64
C PRO A 114 4.48 9.45 12.53
N GLY A 115 3.40 8.68 12.61
CA GLY A 115 3.35 7.41 13.34
C GLY A 115 4.21 6.29 12.72
N LYS A 116 4.73 6.49 11.51
CA LYS A 116 5.72 5.60 10.89
C LYS A 116 7.13 5.77 11.46
N LEU A 117 7.45 6.92 12.05
CA LEU A 117 8.74 7.20 12.68
C LEU A 117 8.73 6.56 14.08
N GLN A 118 9.43 5.44 14.24
CA GLN A 118 9.33 4.64 15.47
C GLN A 118 10.07 5.31 16.65
N GLU A 119 11.20 5.96 16.40
CA GLU A 119 11.96 6.63 17.46
C GLU A 119 11.37 7.99 17.83
N GLU A 120 11.54 8.37 19.10
CA GLU A 120 11.33 9.76 19.53
C GLU A 120 12.37 10.70 18.88
N TYR A 121 13.64 10.29 18.83
CA TYR A 121 14.70 11.16 18.30
C TYR A 121 14.58 11.41 16.79
N THR A 122 14.09 10.45 16.01
CA THR A 122 13.73 10.68 14.59
C THR A 122 12.63 11.72 14.47
N ARG A 123 11.56 11.62 15.28
CA ARG A 123 10.47 12.61 15.31
C ARG A 123 10.98 14.00 15.73
N TYR A 124 11.89 14.09 16.70
CA TYR A 124 12.54 15.34 17.09
C TYR A 124 13.35 15.97 15.94
N GLN A 125 14.13 15.20 15.19
CA GLN A 125 14.86 15.69 14.02
C GLN A 125 13.92 16.17 12.90
N TYR A 126 12.79 15.50 12.68
CA TYR A 126 11.73 15.98 11.78
C TYR A 126 11.12 17.30 12.27
N PHE A 127 10.81 17.41 13.56
CA PHE A 127 10.28 18.64 14.17
C PHE A 127 11.24 19.81 13.96
N LEU A 128 12.55 19.61 14.17
CA LEU A 128 13.56 20.63 13.92
C LEU A 128 13.60 21.07 12.45
N GLN A 129 13.61 20.13 11.50
CA GLN A 129 13.57 20.44 10.06
C GLN A 129 12.33 21.27 9.69
N ILE A 130 11.14 20.80 10.06
CA ILE A 130 9.87 21.44 9.70
C ILE A 130 9.76 22.82 10.36
N LYS A 131 10.25 22.96 11.60
CA LYS A 131 10.37 24.25 12.27
C LYS A 131 11.31 25.19 11.51
N GLN A 132 12.47 24.74 11.03
CA GLN A 132 13.34 25.57 10.19
C GLN A 132 12.65 26.00 8.88
N ASP A 133 11.95 25.09 8.20
CA ASP A 133 11.34 25.36 6.89
C ASP A 133 10.07 26.23 6.99
N ILE A 134 9.40 26.31 8.15
CA ILE A 134 8.24 27.19 8.41
C ILE A 134 8.66 28.59 8.89
N LEU A 135 9.82 28.75 9.55
CA LEU A 135 10.24 30.02 10.14
C LEU A 135 10.75 31.05 9.12
N THR A 136 9.86 31.95 8.70
CA THR A 136 10.22 33.21 8.02
C THR A 136 10.28 34.42 8.98
N GLY A 137 10.08 34.21 10.28
CA GLY A 137 10.13 35.25 11.33
C GLY A 137 10.22 34.68 12.76
N SER A 138 10.50 35.57 13.71
CA SER A 138 10.50 35.45 15.19
C SER A 138 10.29 34.08 15.86
N ASN A 139 11.30 33.65 16.61
CA ASN A 139 11.39 32.31 17.24
C ASN A 139 10.59 32.17 18.57
N HIS A 140 9.33 32.59 18.60
CA HIS A 140 8.50 32.49 19.81
C HIS A 140 8.14 31.03 20.15
N LYS A 141 8.23 30.67 21.44
CA LYS A 141 7.68 29.43 22.01
C LYS A 141 6.69 29.83 23.11
N LEU A 142 5.50 29.25 23.08
CA LEU A 142 4.63 29.18 24.26
C LEU A 142 4.95 27.90 25.05
N GLY A 143 4.69 27.93 26.35
CA GLY A 143 4.90 26.81 27.26
C GLY A 143 3.67 25.92 27.37
N ASP A 144 3.43 25.42 28.58
CA ASP A 144 2.09 24.98 29.00
C ASP A 144 1.25 26.22 29.37
N TYR A 145 -0.05 26.21 29.08
CA TYR A 145 -0.94 27.26 29.54
C TYR A 145 -1.18 27.17 31.05
N SER A 146 -1.10 28.33 31.70
CA SER A 146 -1.32 28.53 33.13
C SER A 146 -2.12 29.81 33.34
N GLU A 147 -3.30 29.71 33.94
CA GLU A 147 -4.23 30.84 34.16
C GLU A 147 -3.62 31.94 35.04
N THR A 148 -2.71 31.59 35.96
CA THR A 148 -2.02 32.56 36.83
C THR A 148 -0.90 33.34 36.13
N GLU A 149 -0.40 32.84 35.00
CA GLU A 149 0.72 33.45 34.25
C GLU A 149 0.25 34.12 32.95
N HIS A 150 -0.80 33.59 32.33
CA HIS A 150 -1.25 33.96 30.98
C HIS A 150 -2.57 34.73 31.03
N SER A 151 -2.51 35.91 31.67
CA SER A 151 -3.63 36.84 31.83
C SER A 151 -4.06 37.49 30.51
N SER A 152 -5.30 38.00 30.44
CA SER A 152 -5.87 38.56 29.20
C SER A 152 -4.95 39.59 28.53
N GLY A 153 -4.53 39.29 27.29
CA GLY A 153 -3.61 40.13 26.52
C GLY A 153 -2.17 39.63 26.42
N TYR A 154 -1.76 38.57 27.15
CA TYR A 154 -0.37 38.05 27.21
C TYR A 154 0.33 37.75 25.86
N LEU A 155 -0.40 37.71 24.75
CA LEU A 155 0.11 37.52 23.40
C LEU A 155 0.41 38.84 22.66
N SER A 156 0.31 40.00 23.30
CA SER A 156 0.66 41.31 22.72
C SER A 156 2.10 41.38 22.22
N ASP A 157 3.01 40.77 22.98
CA ASP A 157 4.46 40.90 22.80
C ASP A 157 5.02 39.84 21.84
N TYR A 158 4.13 39.05 21.24
CA TYR A 158 4.45 37.89 20.40
C TYR A 158 4.18 38.19 18.92
N CYS A 159 5.25 38.41 18.14
CA CYS A 159 5.17 38.64 16.71
C CYS A 159 5.21 37.30 15.93
N PHE A 160 4.11 36.55 15.95
CA PHE A 160 4.02 35.25 15.29
C PHE A 160 4.11 35.31 13.76
N ILE A 161 3.45 36.29 13.15
CA ILE A 161 3.42 36.53 11.70
C ILE A 161 3.39 38.04 11.41
N PRO A 162 3.94 38.52 10.28
CA PRO A 162 3.76 39.90 9.84
C PRO A 162 2.30 40.19 9.53
N ASN A 163 1.76 41.30 10.02
CA ASN A 163 0.37 41.75 9.80
C ASN A 163 -0.69 40.67 10.14
N PRO A 164 -0.81 40.25 11.42
CA PRO A 164 -1.76 39.22 11.83
C PRO A 164 -3.21 39.64 11.54
N PRO A 165 -4.09 38.70 11.11
CA PRO A 165 -5.52 38.98 10.93
C PRO A 165 -6.22 39.48 12.19
N GLN A 166 -7.37 40.12 12.01
CA GLN A 166 -8.29 40.42 13.11
C GLN A 166 -8.69 39.13 13.84
N ASP A 167 -8.83 39.20 15.17
CA ASP A 167 -9.01 38.07 16.10
C ASP A 167 -7.87 36.99 16.12
N PHE A 168 -6.76 37.13 15.38
CA PHE A 168 -5.67 36.15 15.37
C PHE A 168 -5.12 35.80 16.77
N HIS A 169 -4.76 36.79 17.58
CA HIS A 169 -4.23 36.56 18.94
C HIS A 169 -5.27 35.93 19.88
N LYS A 170 -6.57 36.10 19.61
CA LYS A 170 -7.66 35.51 20.40
C LYS A 170 -7.81 34.02 20.12
N GLU A 171 -7.72 33.63 18.85
CA GLU A 171 -7.71 32.20 18.48
C GLU A 171 -6.41 31.50 18.90
N VAL A 172 -5.25 32.18 18.83
CA VAL A 172 -3.99 31.64 19.40
C VAL A 172 -4.09 31.47 20.93
N ALA A 173 -4.70 32.42 21.66
CA ALA A 173 -4.90 32.28 23.10
C ALA A 173 -5.82 31.09 23.46
N LYS A 174 -6.92 30.95 22.71
CA LYS A 174 -7.90 29.85 22.83
C LYS A 174 -7.30 28.48 22.50
N HIS A 175 -6.37 28.40 21.54
CA HIS A 175 -5.64 27.16 21.27
C HIS A 175 -4.56 26.87 22.32
N HIS A 176 -3.83 27.88 22.81
CA HIS A 176 -2.87 27.68 23.90
C HIS A 176 -3.56 27.17 25.18
N GLN A 177 -4.76 27.67 25.49
CA GLN A 177 -5.62 27.16 26.58
C GLN A 177 -5.96 25.66 26.49
N GLN A 178 -5.82 25.04 25.30
CA GLN A 178 -6.02 23.60 25.08
C GLN A 178 -4.72 22.78 25.27
N HIS A 179 -3.62 23.41 25.70
CA HIS A 179 -2.30 22.81 25.78
C HIS A 179 -1.67 23.03 27.16
N SER A 180 -1.78 22.02 28.02
CA SER A 180 -1.10 21.94 29.31
C SER A 180 -0.79 20.47 29.66
N GLY A 181 0.27 20.22 30.43
CA GLY A 181 0.67 18.88 30.87
C GLY A 181 1.24 17.98 29.75
N LEU A 182 1.56 18.52 28.58
CA LEU A 182 2.09 17.74 27.46
C LEU A 182 3.61 17.57 27.59
N SER A 183 4.10 16.33 27.56
CA SER A 183 5.54 16.11 27.44
C SER A 183 6.05 16.63 26.09
N PRO A 184 7.31 17.13 25.99
CA PRO A 184 7.79 17.69 24.72
C PRO A 184 7.70 16.71 23.55
N ALA A 185 7.89 15.41 23.77
CA ALA A 185 7.72 14.37 22.76
C ALA A 185 6.28 14.28 22.20
N GLN A 186 5.27 14.50 23.04
CA GLN A 186 3.87 14.58 22.62
C GLN A 186 3.60 15.88 21.87
N SER A 187 4.10 17.01 22.35
CA SER A 187 3.98 18.32 21.68
C SER A 187 4.67 18.34 20.30
N GLU A 188 5.84 17.74 20.19
CA GLU A 188 6.59 17.54 18.93
C GLU A 188 5.80 16.63 17.97
N PHE A 189 5.26 15.50 18.46
CA PHE A 189 4.43 14.61 17.64
C PHE A 189 3.12 15.27 17.17
N ASN A 190 2.48 16.06 18.03
CA ASN A 190 1.29 16.83 17.68
C ASN A 190 1.61 17.91 16.64
N TYR A 191 2.75 18.61 16.79
CA TYR A 191 3.24 19.56 15.80
C TYR A 191 3.47 18.90 14.43
N LEU A 192 4.07 17.69 14.38
CA LEU A 192 4.20 16.92 13.14
C LEU A 192 2.84 16.52 12.54
N ASN A 193 1.88 16.12 13.38
CA ASN A 193 0.54 15.70 12.96
C ASN A 193 -0.31 16.85 12.41
N THR A 194 -0.05 18.09 12.83
CA THR A 194 -0.60 19.32 12.24
C THR A 194 0.19 19.76 11.01
N ALA A 195 1.52 19.81 11.07
CA ALA A 195 2.35 20.31 9.98
C ALA A 195 2.18 19.50 8.67
N ARG A 196 1.92 18.19 8.76
CA ARG A 196 1.62 17.33 7.59
C ARG A 196 0.35 17.70 6.81
N THR A 197 -0.51 18.57 7.35
CA THR A 197 -1.71 19.06 6.65
C THR A 197 -1.47 20.38 5.90
N LEU A 198 -0.27 20.96 6.00
CA LEU A 198 0.12 22.15 5.23
C LEU A 198 0.36 21.78 3.77
N GLU A 199 -0.13 22.61 2.84
CA GLU A 199 0.02 22.39 1.39
C GLU A 199 1.49 22.27 0.95
N LEU A 200 2.39 22.96 1.65
CA LEU A 200 3.83 22.96 1.39
C LEU A 200 4.65 22.05 2.34
N TYR A 201 4.01 21.08 3.01
CA TYR A 201 4.72 20.07 3.79
C TYR A 201 5.67 19.23 2.91
N GLY A 202 6.97 19.22 3.22
CA GLY A 202 7.96 18.36 2.57
C GLY A 202 8.11 18.56 1.05
N VAL A 203 7.86 19.77 0.53
CA VAL A 203 7.94 20.10 -0.90
C VAL A 203 9.33 20.64 -1.26
N GLU A 204 10.05 19.99 -2.17
CA GLU A 204 11.24 20.60 -2.80
C GLU A 204 10.81 21.37 -4.06
N LEU A 205 11.06 22.69 -4.08
CA LEU A 205 10.73 23.56 -5.21
C LEU A 205 11.84 23.54 -6.27
N HIS A 206 11.47 23.36 -7.54
CA HIS A 206 12.43 23.36 -8.65
C HIS A 206 12.02 24.35 -9.76
N TYR A 207 12.94 25.22 -10.14
CA TYR A 207 12.70 26.24 -11.17
C TYR A 207 12.81 25.67 -12.61
N ALA A 208 11.72 25.79 -13.37
CA ALA A 208 11.72 25.63 -14.82
C ALA A 208 11.69 27.01 -15.51
N ARG A 209 12.04 27.07 -16.80
CA ARG A 209 12.26 28.34 -17.53
C ARG A 209 11.01 29.21 -17.75
N VAL A 210 9.81 28.70 -17.43
CA VAL A 210 8.52 29.39 -17.65
C VAL A 210 7.54 29.18 -16.48
N SER A 211 7.95 28.46 -15.42
CA SER A 211 7.10 28.15 -14.25
C SER A 211 7.92 27.61 -13.08
N GLN A 212 7.40 27.76 -11.86
CA GLN A 212 7.87 26.96 -10.72
C GLN A 212 7.25 25.56 -10.80
N VAL A 213 8.03 24.52 -10.50
CA VAL A 213 7.54 23.15 -10.42
C VAL A 213 7.42 22.76 -8.94
N LEU A 214 6.19 22.82 -8.40
CA LEU A 214 5.88 22.29 -7.07
C LEU A 214 5.94 20.76 -7.13
N PHE A 215 6.79 20.14 -6.31
CA PHE A 215 7.04 18.69 -6.39
C PHE A 215 6.70 17.97 -5.08
N HIS A 216 5.43 17.55 -4.94
CA HIS A 216 5.00 16.69 -3.83
C HIS A 216 3.79 15.80 -4.18
N VAL A 217 2.68 16.40 -4.62
CA VAL A 217 1.35 15.76 -4.62
C VAL A 217 1.18 14.58 -5.62
N CYS A 218 2.03 14.43 -6.63
CA CYS A 218 1.81 13.47 -7.73
C CYS A 218 2.53 12.11 -7.64
N LEU A 219 3.47 11.86 -6.72
CA LEU A 219 4.33 10.65 -6.73
C LEU A 219 3.55 9.30 -6.86
N LEU A 220 2.37 9.21 -6.24
CA LEU A 220 1.49 8.02 -6.30
C LEU A 220 0.91 7.76 -7.70
N LYS A 221 0.67 8.83 -8.49
CA LYS A 221 0.13 8.77 -9.85
C LYS A 221 1.22 8.55 -10.91
N ILE A 222 2.50 8.77 -10.63
CA ILE A 222 3.57 8.68 -11.64
C ILE A 222 3.81 7.24 -12.11
N VAL A 223 3.73 7.02 -13.43
CA VAL A 223 4.06 5.74 -14.10
C VAL A 223 5.53 5.71 -14.51
N LYS A 224 6.03 6.80 -15.10
CA LYS A 224 7.37 6.87 -15.69
C LYS A 224 8.01 8.24 -15.46
N ILE A 225 9.29 8.24 -15.12
CA ILE A 225 10.11 9.43 -14.90
C ILE A 225 11.27 9.38 -15.89
N SER A 226 11.34 10.33 -16.82
CA SER A 226 12.39 10.35 -17.85
C SER A 226 12.88 11.77 -18.12
N PHE A 227 14.01 11.89 -18.81
CA PHE A 227 14.55 13.19 -19.23
C PHE A 227 15.37 13.07 -20.52
N LYS A 228 15.40 14.14 -21.30
CA LYS A 228 16.17 14.27 -22.54
C LYS A 228 16.78 15.67 -22.61
N CYS A 229 18.10 15.77 -22.60
CA CYS A 229 18.84 17.03 -22.59
C CYS A 229 18.41 17.97 -21.44
N LYS A 230 17.65 19.04 -21.71
CA LYS A 230 17.11 19.96 -20.68
C LYS A 230 15.65 19.69 -20.32
N GLN A 231 14.97 18.81 -21.07
CA GLN A 231 13.55 18.50 -20.89
C GLN A 231 13.38 17.35 -19.91
N PHE A 232 12.62 17.60 -18.84
CA PHE A 232 12.19 16.60 -17.87
C PHE A 232 10.75 16.18 -18.17
N PHE A 233 10.43 14.89 -18.02
CA PHE A 233 9.13 14.34 -18.39
C PHE A 233 8.58 13.43 -17.28
N ILE A 234 7.33 13.68 -16.91
CA ILE A 234 6.53 12.86 -16.00
C ILE A 234 5.36 12.28 -16.80
N GLN A 235 5.30 10.95 -16.92
CA GLN A 235 4.10 10.27 -17.41
C GLN A 235 3.21 9.96 -16.21
N LEU A 236 2.08 10.65 -16.07
CA LEU A 236 1.08 10.32 -15.07
C LEU A 236 0.29 9.08 -15.49
N ARG A 237 -0.29 8.38 -14.51
CA ARG A 237 -1.23 7.29 -14.73
C ARG A 237 -2.52 7.89 -15.26
N ARG A 238 -2.82 7.63 -16.53
CA ARG A 238 -4.06 8.00 -17.22
C ARG A 238 -5.27 7.78 -16.33
N GLU A 239 -6.08 8.82 -16.17
CA GLU A 239 -7.33 8.77 -15.40
C GLU A 239 -8.51 8.43 -16.33
N ALA A 240 -9.61 7.92 -15.76
CA ALA A 240 -10.68 7.29 -16.55
C ALA A 240 -11.42 8.26 -17.50
N THR A 241 -11.33 9.57 -17.24
CA THR A 241 -11.90 10.64 -18.06
C THR A 241 -10.95 11.15 -19.15
N GLU A 242 -9.67 10.78 -19.14
CA GLU A 242 -8.68 11.29 -20.09
C GLU A 242 -8.56 10.38 -21.33
N THR A 243 -8.78 10.95 -22.52
CA THR A 243 -8.63 10.23 -23.81
C THR A 243 -7.18 10.14 -24.28
N ARG A 244 -6.24 10.83 -23.61
CA ARG A 244 -4.81 10.87 -23.93
C ARG A 244 -3.96 10.57 -22.69
N GLU A 245 -2.70 10.22 -22.90
CA GLU A 245 -1.74 10.10 -21.79
C GLU A 245 -1.26 11.48 -21.34
N THR A 246 -1.50 11.82 -20.07
CA THR A 246 -1.02 13.08 -19.48
C THR A 246 0.48 13.02 -19.17
N LEU A 247 1.26 13.43 -20.19
CA LEU A 247 2.71 13.58 -20.17
C LEU A 247 3.09 15.03 -19.84
N LEU A 248 3.44 15.30 -18.59
CA LEU A 248 3.90 16.63 -18.16
C LEU A 248 5.37 16.83 -18.56
N GLY A 249 5.64 17.83 -19.40
CA GLY A 249 6.97 18.17 -19.89
C GLY A 249 7.47 19.52 -19.36
N PHE A 250 8.65 19.55 -18.74
CA PHE A 250 9.23 20.74 -18.10
C PHE A 250 10.59 21.08 -18.73
N ASN A 251 10.82 22.34 -19.09
CA ASN A 251 12.10 22.79 -19.66
C ASN A 251 12.98 23.42 -18.57
N MET A 252 13.97 22.67 -18.10
CA MET A 252 14.83 23.07 -16.99
C MET A 252 15.92 24.05 -17.44
N VAL A 253 16.45 24.85 -16.51
CA VAL A 253 17.51 25.83 -16.79
C VAL A 253 18.70 25.25 -17.56
N ASN A 254 19.14 24.04 -17.20
CA ASN A 254 20.24 23.29 -17.82
C ASN A 254 20.13 21.75 -17.61
N TYR A 255 20.98 20.97 -18.30
CA TYR A 255 21.03 19.49 -18.20
C TYR A 255 21.33 18.99 -16.78
N ARG A 256 22.16 19.73 -16.01
CA ARG A 256 22.56 19.34 -14.65
C ARG A 256 21.37 19.44 -13.68
N ALA A 257 20.59 20.51 -13.77
CA ALA A 257 19.34 20.66 -13.03
C ALA A 257 18.31 19.59 -13.42
N CYS A 258 18.12 19.36 -14.73
CA CYS A 258 17.24 18.31 -15.26
C CYS A 258 17.59 16.91 -14.75
N LYS A 259 18.88 16.57 -14.72
CA LYS A 259 19.39 15.30 -14.20
C LYS A 259 19.35 15.21 -12.67
N ASN A 260 19.47 16.33 -11.94
CA ASN A 260 19.28 16.37 -10.49
C ASN A 260 17.81 16.07 -10.13
N LEU A 261 16.87 16.80 -10.74
CA LEU A 261 15.42 16.58 -10.59
C LEU A 261 15.06 15.12 -10.89
N TRP A 262 15.50 14.60 -12.04
CA TRP A 262 15.26 13.20 -12.40
C TRP A 262 15.81 12.20 -11.37
N LYS A 263 16.96 12.46 -10.74
CA LYS A 263 17.47 11.63 -9.63
C LYS A 263 16.55 11.71 -8.42
N ALA A 264 16.21 12.91 -7.94
CA ALA A 264 15.36 13.10 -6.77
C ALA A 264 14.00 12.42 -6.94
N CYS A 265 13.32 12.66 -8.07
CA CYS A 265 12.02 12.00 -8.35
C CYS A 265 12.13 10.47 -8.38
N VAL A 266 13.22 9.90 -8.93
CA VAL A 266 13.44 8.44 -8.94
C VAL A 266 13.73 7.90 -7.54
N GLU A 267 14.47 8.64 -6.69
CA GLU A 267 14.70 8.24 -5.30
C GLU A 267 13.40 8.25 -4.49
N HIS A 268 12.62 9.34 -4.53
CA HIS A 268 11.36 9.44 -3.78
C HIS A 268 10.31 8.43 -4.28
N HIS A 269 10.19 8.23 -5.60
CA HIS A 269 9.30 7.23 -6.19
C HIS A 269 9.70 5.79 -5.83
N THR A 270 11.01 5.52 -5.71
CA THR A 270 11.49 4.21 -5.22
C THR A 270 11.17 4.03 -3.74
N PHE A 271 11.53 5.01 -2.91
CA PHE A 271 11.42 4.95 -1.45
C PHE A 271 9.97 4.76 -0.97
N PHE A 272 9.03 5.58 -1.46
CA PHE A 272 7.64 5.58 -1.00
C PHE A 272 6.72 4.58 -1.70
N ARG A 273 7.16 3.92 -2.79
CA ARG A 273 6.25 3.15 -3.66
C ARG A 273 6.65 1.71 -3.96
N LEU A 274 7.87 1.28 -3.63
CA LEU A 274 8.27 -0.12 -3.80
C LEU A 274 8.46 -0.80 -2.44
N GLU A 275 8.08 -2.07 -2.36
CA GLU A 275 8.37 -2.94 -1.20
C GLU A 275 9.87 -3.24 -1.08
N ARG A 276 10.61 -3.22 -2.20
CA ARG A 276 12.06 -3.40 -2.28
C ARG A 276 12.64 -2.69 -3.52
N PRO A 277 13.88 -2.16 -3.47
CA PRO A 277 14.53 -1.58 -4.65
C PRO A 277 14.66 -2.58 -5.80
N ILE A 278 14.51 -2.13 -7.05
CA ILE A 278 14.59 -3.02 -8.22
C ILE A 278 16.03 -3.56 -8.38
N PRO A 279 16.25 -4.88 -8.27
CA PRO A 279 17.59 -5.45 -8.29
C PRO A 279 18.29 -5.24 -9.64
N PRO A 280 19.64 -5.31 -9.67
CA PRO A 280 20.39 -5.23 -10.92
C PRO A 280 20.13 -6.47 -11.79
N GLN A 281 19.22 -6.35 -12.76
CA GLN A 281 19.14 -7.26 -13.90
C GLN A 281 20.54 -7.40 -14.52
N LYS A 282 21.15 -8.58 -14.38
CA LYS A 282 22.45 -8.94 -14.97
C LYS A 282 22.30 -9.23 -16.47
N ASN A 283 21.79 -8.26 -17.22
CA ASN A 283 21.73 -8.34 -18.68
C ASN A 283 23.17 -8.21 -19.21
N PHE A 284 23.82 -9.34 -19.54
CA PHE A 284 25.22 -9.39 -19.98
C PHE A 284 25.54 -8.39 -21.12
N PHE A 285 24.58 -8.14 -22.02
CA PHE A 285 24.71 -7.19 -23.13
C PHE A 285 24.82 -5.70 -22.70
N ALA A 286 24.48 -5.34 -21.46
CA ALA A 286 24.51 -3.94 -20.98
C ALA A 286 25.92 -3.33 -20.92
N HIS A 287 26.97 -4.15 -21.05
CA HIS A 287 28.36 -3.71 -21.12
C HIS A 287 28.74 -3.07 -22.47
N TYR A 288 28.08 -3.46 -23.57
CA TYR A 288 28.43 -2.99 -24.91
C TYR A 288 27.59 -1.80 -25.38
N PHE A 289 26.31 -1.75 -25.02
CA PHE A 289 25.43 -0.62 -25.36
C PHE A 289 24.62 -0.16 -24.15
N THR A 290 25.03 0.95 -23.51
CA THR A 290 24.24 1.62 -22.46
C THR A 290 24.15 3.13 -22.70
N LEU A 291 23.34 3.54 -23.67
CA LEU A 291 22.95 4.93 -23.89
C LEU A 291 21.88 5.40 -22.86
N GLY A 292 22.23 5.34 -21.57
CA GLY A 292 21.29 5.57 -20.47
C GLY A 292 21.95 5.88 -19.12
N SER A 293 21.17 6.45 -18.21
CA SER A 293 21.63 6.84 -16.87
C SER A 293 21.74 5.60 -15.95
N LYS A 294 22.96 5.19 -15.60
CA LYS A 294 23.23 4.02 -14.71
C LYS A 294 22.90 4.26 -13.22
N PHE A 295 22.09 5.27 -12.89
CA PHE A 295 21.72 5.59 -11.51
C PHE A 295 20.56 4.72 -11.02
N ARG A 296 20.64 4.28 -9.77
CA ARG A 296 19.59 3.57 -9.03
C ARG A 296 19.60 4.05 -7.58
N TYR A 297 18.44 4.02 -6.93
CA TYR A 297 18.35 4.12 -5.46
C TYR A 297 18.88 2.84 -4.80
N CYS A 298 19.40 2.95 -3.58
CA CYS A 298 20.18 1.88 -2.91
C CYS A 298 20.01 1.80 -1.39
N GLY A 299 19.06 2.53 -0.79
CA GLY A 299 18.70 2.41 0.63
C GLY A 299 17.50 1.46 0.83
N ARG A 300 16.99 1.39 2.06
CA ARG A 300 15.74 0.69 2.38
C ARG A 300 14.54 1.53 1.90
N THR A 301 13.47 0.90 1.43
CA THR A 301 12.21 1.63 1.14
C THR A 301 11.49 2.01 2.45
N GLU A 302 10.44 2.82 2.38
CA GLU A 302 9.64 3.17 3.57
C GLU A 302 9.11 1.91 4.28
N VAL A 303 8.63 0.94 3.52
CA VAL A 303 8.15 -0.37 4.02
C VAL A 303 9.25 -1.10 4.78
N GLN A 304 10.45 -1.22 4.19
CA GLN A 304 11.59 -1.88 4.81
C GLN A 304 12.12 -1.13 6.02
N SER A 305 12.03 0.20 6.04
CA SER A 305 12.48 1.04 7.16
C SER A 305 11.57 0.88 8.38
N VAL A 306 10.25 0.95 8.18
CA VAL A 306 9.25 0.72 9.22
C VAL A 306 9.30 -0.72 9.74
N GLN A 307 9.52 -1.72 8.87
CA GLN A 307 9.61 -3.11 9.29
C GLN A 307 10.92 -3.40 10.05
N TYR A 308 12.04 -2.76 9.70
CA TYR A 308 13.29 -2.84 10.47
C TYR A 308 13.16 -2.20 11.86
N GLY A 309 12.51 -1.03 11.95
CA GLY A 309 12.25 -0.35 13.23
C GLY A 309 11.37 -1.15 14.22
N LYS A 310 10.70 -2.21 13.75
CA LYS A 310 9.97 -3.18 14.59
C LYS A 310 10.77 -4.44 14.94
N GLY A 311 11.92 -4.66 14.29
CA GLY A 311 12.68 -5.91 14.37
C GLY A 311 13.91 -5.90 15.29
N GLU A 312 14.49 -4.73 15.57
CA GLU A 312 15.60 -4.63 16.53
C GLU A 312 15.09 -4.59 17.98
N SER A 313 15.67 -5.43 18.84
CA SER A 313 15.44 -5.39 20.28
C SER A 313 15.90 -4.05 20.85
N ARG A 314 14.97 -3.31 21.49
CA ARG A 314 15.14 -1.95 22.03
C ARG A 314 16.54 -1.73 22.66
N SER A 315 17.44 -1.15 21.89
CA SER A 315 18.66 -0.52 22.43
C SER A 315 18.24 0.81 23.05
N PRO A 316 18.53 1.09 24.33
CA PRO A 316 18.13 2.36 24.94
C PRO A 316 18.81 3.54 24.23
N SER A 317 18.01 4.35 23.53
CA SER A 317 18.44 5.68 23.10
C SER A 317 18.74 6.53 24.34
N LYS A 318 19.80 7.36 24.27
CA LYS A 318 20.25 8.12 25.44
C LYS A 318 19.15 9.05 25.97
N PRO A 319 19.06 9.28 27.29
CA PRO A 319 18.16 10.29 27.85
C PRO A 319 18.37 11.66 27.18
N LEU A 320 17.33 12.14 26.48
CA LEU A 320 17.42 13.35 25.68
C LEU A 320 17.44 14.60 26.59
N ALA A 321 18.65 15.10 26.86
CA ALA A 321 18.86 16.36 27.58
C ALA A 321 18.44 17.56 26.71
N ARG A 322 17.13 17.80 26.61
CA ARG A 322 16.54 18.92 25.86
C ARG A 322 17.02 20.25 26.45
N LYS A 323 17.91 20.97 25.74
CA LYS A 323 18.36 22.31 26.15
C LYS A 323 17.17 23.28 26.16
N LEU A 324 16.76 23.67 27.36
CA LEU A 324 15.73 24.67 27.59
C LEU A 324 16.37 26.06 27.37
N VAL A 325 16.25 26.57 26.14
CA VAL A 325 16.70 27.92 25.78
C VAL A 325 15.78 28.93 26.48
N GLY A 326 16.22 29.42 27.64
CA GLY A 326 15.63 30.55 28.33
C GLY A 326 15.83 31.85 27.54
N GLY A 327 14.91 32.80 27.71
CA GLY A 327 14.83 34.00 26.87
C GLY A 327 15.76 35.15 27.26
N THR A 328 17.08 34.96 27.16
CA THR A 328 18.09 36.04 27.05
C THR A 328 19.41 35.45 26.53
N ASP A 329 19.79 35.77 25.29
CA ASP A 329 21.19 35.91 24.81
C ASP A 329 21.14 36.14 23.28
N TRP A 330 20.95 37.40 22.90
CA TRP A 330 21.12 37.86 21.51
C TRP A 330 22.48 38.55 21.38
N GLU A 331 23.12 38.39 20.22
CA GLU A 331 24.53 38.75 19.94
C GLU A 331 25.54 37.87 20.70
N SER A 332 26.45 37.14 20.04
CA SER A 332 27.34 37.63 18.98
C SER A 332 27.99 36.48 18.18
N VAL A 333 28.61 36.81 17.05
CA VAL A 333 29.24 35.84 16.14
C VAL A 333 30.78 35.88 16.24
N SER A 334 31.39 34.69 16.30
CA SER A 334 32.83 34.41 16.10
C SER A 334 33.81 34.74 17.24
N ARG A 335 34.29 33.68 17.93
CA ARG A 335 35.70 33.21 17.82
C ARG A 335 35.92 31.85 18.53
N ASN A 336 37.06 31.22 18.23
CA ASN A 336 37.46 29.90 18.76
C ASN A 336 38.04 30.00 20.19
N SER A 337 37.76 29.01 21.05
CA SER A 337 38.79 28.31 21.85
C SER A 337 38.25 27.00 22.46
N LEU A 338 39.11 26.23 23.13
CA LEU A 338 38.84 24.95 23.82
C LEU A 338 39.15 25.06 25.33
N SER A 339 38.31 24.46 26.18
CA SER A 339 38.69 23.89 27.49
C SER A 339 37.52 23.14 28.14
N ASP A 340 37.75 21.97 28.71
CA ASP A 340 36.84 21.29 29.65
C ASP A 340 36.92 21.91 31.06
N GLU A 341 35.84 21.85 31.87
CA GLU A 341 35.90 21.22 33.21
C GLU A 341 34.51 20.96 33.86
N ARG A 342 34.48 20.59 35.15
CA ARG A 342 33.63 19.56 35.80
C ARG A 342 32.86 20.11 37.03
N LEU A 343 31.93 19.30 37.58
CA LEU A 343 31.29 19.39 38.94
C LEU A 343 30.13 20.45 39.08
N GLU A 344 28.91 20.07 39.55
CA GLU A 344 28.36 19.94 40.94
C GLU A 344 28.10 21.28 41.69
N THR A 345 27.07 21.49 42.56
CA THR A 345 25.80 20.82 42.93
C THR A 345 24.85 21.83 43.68
N GLN A 346 23.62 21.40 44.05
CA GLN A 346 22.76 21.85 45.19
C GLN A 346 21.76 23.04 45.11
N SER A 347 20.55 22.73 45.61
CA SER A 347 19.61 23.51 46.47
C SER A 347 18.75 24.71 45.97
N LEU A 348 17.43 24.53 46.19
CA LEU A 348 16.34 25.50 46.43
C LEU A 348 16.58 26.31 47.76
N PRO A 349 15.81 27.39 48.18
CA PRO A 349 14.34 27.51 48.00
C PRO A 349 13.61 28.90 48.03
N THR A 350 12.37 28.88 47.49
CA THR A 350 11.12 29.55 47.96
C THR A 350 10.86 31.08 47.99
N ARG A 351 9.58 31.40 47.70
CA ARG A 351 8.72 32.56 48.09
C ARG A 351 8.68 33.82 47.20
N SER A 352 7.46 34.38 47.15
CA SER A 352 6.96 35.52 46.35
C SER A 352 5.78 36.19 47.12
N PRO A 353 5.10 37.24 46.60
CA PRO A 353 5.49 38.26 45.62
C PRO A 353 5.79 39.57 46.40
N PRO A 354 5.03 40.70 46.46
CA PRO A 354 4.05 41.38 45.58
C PRO A 354 4.50 42.78 45.08
N GLY A 355 3.68 43.47 44.25
CA GLY A 355 3.64 44.95 44.19
C GLY A 355 3.69 45.63 42.80
N THR A 356 2.53 46.04 42.28
CA THR A 356 2.35 47.09 41.24
C THR A 356 1.90 48.41 41.94
N PRO A 357 1.70 49.60 41.29
CA PRO A 357 1.56 49.89 39.84
C PRO A 357 2.15 51.24 39.33
N ASN A 358 1.71 51.66 38.13
CA ASN A 358 1.42 53.03 37.62
C ASN A 358 2.28 53.71 36.53
N GLN A 359 1.64 53.87 35.35
CA GLN A 359 1.39 55.11 34.59
C GLN A 359 2.43 55.79 33.67
N ASN A 360 1.96 56.03 32.42
CA ASN A 360 1.97 57.30 31.64
C ASN A 360 3.32 57.95 31.22
N SER A 361 3.45 58.67 30.09
CA SER A 361 2.63 58.87 28.86
C SER A 361 3.46 59.68 27.82
N LEU A 362 2.83 60.45 26.91
CA LEU A 362 3.40 61.47 25.98
C LEU A 362 4.03 60.90 24.66
N PHE A 363 3.52 61.23 23.45
CA PHE A 363 3.56 62.48 22.63
C PHE A 363 4.86 62.60 21.77
N VAL A 364 4.88 63.09 20.50
CA VAL A 364 3.82 63.49 19.52
C VAL A 364 4.41 63.79 18.11
N GLN A 365 3.58 63.81 17.04
CA GLN A 365 3.77 64.55 15.74
C GLN A 365 4.93 64.13 14.78
N GLU A 366 4.96 64.41 13.45
CA GLU A 366 3.98 65.02 12.52
C GLU A 366 4.19 64.61 11.02
N GLY A 367 3.15 64.74 10.19
CA GLY A 367 3.23 65.08 8.74
C GLY A 367 3.62 63.99 7.72
N THR A 368 3.18 64.01 6.45
CA THR A 368 2.15 64.82 5.74
C THR A 368 1.58 63.99 4.56
N ARG A 369 0.35 64.28 4.11
CA ARG A 369 -0.44 63.47 3.14
C ARG A 369 -0.12 63.74 1.66
N LEU A 370 -0.47 62.79 0.79
CA LEU A 370 -1.15 63.03 -0.50
C LEU A 370 -2.15 61.90 -0.84
N ARG A 371 -3.22 62.23 -1.60
CA ARG A 371 -4.41 61.44 -2.02
C ARG A 371 -5.11 62.26 -3.15
N PRO A 372 -6.18 61.83 -3.88
CA PRO A 372 -7.15 60.74 -3.60
C PRO A 372 -7.61 59.88 -4.84
N SER A 373 -8.68 59.07 -4.64
CA SER A 373 -9.71 58.61 -5.63
C SER A 373 -9.32 57.65 -6.79
N SER A 374 -10.18 56.71 -7.25
CA SER A 374 -11.45 56.15 -6.70
C SER A 374 -11.95 54.92 -7.50
N VAL A 375 -12.74 54.03 -6.83
CA VAL A 375 -13.92 53.23 -7.27
C VAL A 375 -14.20 53.05 -8.80
N GLY A 376 -14.57 51.87 -9.34
CA GLY A 376 -14.79 50.52 -8.77
C GLY A 376 -15.73 49.62 -9.63
N HIS A 377 -15.99 48.39 -9.16
CA HIS A 377 -17.06 47.42 -9.56
C HIS A 377 -17.06 46.63 -10.91
N LEU A 378 -17.16 45.29 -10.75
CA LEU A 378 -18.15 44.32 -11.32
C LEU A 378 -17.93 43.47 -12.61
N VAL A 379 -18.52 42.24 -12.50
CA VAL A 379 -18.93 41.16 -13.45
C VAL A 379 -17.89 40.26 -14.18
N ASP A 380 -18.37 39.03 -14.44
CA ASP A 380 -17.79 37.89 -15.18
C ASP A 380 -17.41 38.18 -16.66
N HIS A 381 -16.72 37.21 -17.28
CA HIS A 381 -17.19 36.68 -18.57
C HIS A 381 -16.80 35.21 -18.83
N VAL A 382 -17.80 34.40 -19.20
CA VAL A 382 -17.64 33.09 -19.86
C VAL A 382 -17.51 33.30 -21.38
N ILE A 383 -16.77 32.43 -22.08
CA ILE A 383 -16.73 32.40 -23.55
C ILE A 383 -17.06 30.99 -24.08
N HIS A 384 -18.12 30.89 -24.88
CA HIS A 384 -18.46 29.72 -25.71
C HIS A 384 -18.04 29.95 -27.18
N ALA A 385 -18.22 28.95 -28.05
CA ALA A 385 -17.45 28.79 -29.29
C ALA A 385 -18.23 29.02 -30.62
N SER A 386 -17.49 28.87 -31.75
CA SER A 386 -17.97 28.63 -33.13
C SER A 386 -18.48 29.83 -33.95
N PRO A 387 -18.60 29.74 -35.31
CA PRO A 387 -17.83 28.93 -36.30
C PRO A 387 -17.43 29.71 -37.59
N SER A 388 -16.59 29.13 -38.47
CA SER A 388 -16.75 29.12 -39.96
C SER A 388 -15.50 28.60 -40.73
N LEU A 389 -15.69 28.30 -42.03
CA LEU A 389 -14.70 27.83 -43.02
C LEU A 389 -14.51 28.92 -44.11
N PRO A 390 -13.37 28.96 -44.85
CA PRO A 390 -13.34 28.31 -46.17
C PRO A 390 -11.99 27.67 -46.58
N VAL A 391 -11.98 27.07 -47.78
CA VAL A 391 -10.91 26.28 -48.40
C VAL A 391 -10.03 27.14 -49.33
N PHE A 392 -8.71 26.89 -49.41
CA PHE A 392 -7.97 26.71 -50.68
C PHE A 392 -6.52 26.21 -50.47
N SER A 393 -5.85 25.84 -51.57
CA SER A 393 -4.70 24.93 -51.61
C SER A 393 -3.40 25.60 -52.08
N SER A 394 -2.23 25.05 -51.70
CA SER A 394 -1.12 24.81 -52.66
C SER A 394 0.09 24.05 -52.06
N ASN A 395 0.87 23.46 -52.97
CA ASN A 395 1.99 22.54 -52.71
C ASN A 395 3.23 23.19 -52.09
N HIS A 396 4.03 22.39 -51.39
CA HIS A 396 5.47 22.34 -51.63
C HIS A 396 5.97 20.88 -51.61
N LYS A 397 6.98 20.57 -52.43
CA LYS A 397 7.61 19.24 -52.59
C LYS A 397 9.13 19.35 -52.37
N SER A 398 9.76 18.18 -52.26
CA SER A 398 11.21 17.92 -52.38
C SER A 398 12.07 18.21 -51.12
N ALA A 399 13.12 17.42 -50.83
CA ALA A 399 13.45 16.07 -51.30
C ALA A 399 14.56 15.41 -50.43
N SER A 400 14.69 14.09 -50.61
CA SER A 400 15.95 13.31 -50.50
C SER A 400 16.41 12.85 -49.10
N SER A 401 17.11 11.73 -48.93
CA SER A 401 17.03 10.34 -49.48
C SER A 401 18.29 9.59 -49.01
N THR A 402 18.14 8.36 -48.53
CA THR A 402 19.17 7.33 -48.74
C THR A 402 18.52 5.95 -48.68
N GLN A 403 18.74 5.10 -49.68
CA GLN A 403 18.16 3.77 -49.78
C GLN A 403 19.24 2.69 -49.81
N ALA A 404 18.91 1.51 -49.28
CA ALA A 404 19.39 0.23 -49.79
C ALA A 404 18.35 -0.88 -49.47
N ASN A 405 17.54 -1.18 -50.48
CA ASN A 405 17.18 -2.50 -51.04
C ASN A 405 17.00 -3.70 -50.07
N SER A 406 15.87 -4.40 -49.95
CA SER A 406 14.84 -4.88 -50.91
C SER A 406 15.16 -6.18 -51.65
N ILE A 407 14.31 -7.20 -51.46
CA ILE A 407 13.76 -8.07 -52.52
C ILE A 407 12.29 -8.36 -52.14
N SER A 408 11.39 -8.33 -53.12
CA SER A 408 9.97 -8.73 -53.00
C SER A 408 9.55 -9.56 -54.22
N LEU A 409 8.60 -10.47 -54.01
CA LEU A 409 7.62 -10.98 -54.99
C LEU A 409 6.32 -11.16 -54.16
N ASP A 410 5.24 -10.42 -54.40
CA ASP A 410 4.22 -10.59 -55.46
C ASP A 410 3.41 -11.91 -55.29
N SER A 411 2.08 -11.92 -55.44
CA SER A 411 1.20 -11.00 -56.20
C SER A 411 -0.08 -10.54 -55.45
N THR A 412 -0.88 -9.68 -56.09
CA THR A 412 -2.17 -9.12 -55.59
C THR A 412 -3.41 -9.76 -56.33
N PRO A 413 -4.62 -9.16 -56.46
CA PRO A 413 -5.82 -9.69 -55.78
C PRO A 413 -7.04 -10.05 -56.66
N SER A 414 -8.12 -10.56 -56.03
CA SER A 414 -9.59 -10.47 -56.31
C SER A 414 -10.13 -10.27 -57.75
N PRO A 415 -11.25 -10.93 -58.18
CA PRO A 415 -12.60 -10.65 -57.61
C PRO A 415 -13.71 -11.75 -57.69
N GLU A 416 -14.87 -11.39 -57.12
CA GLU A 416 -16.31 -11.72 -57.38
C GLU A 416 -16.79 -12.86 -58.34
N GLY A 417 -17.96 -13.47 -58.04
CA GLY A 417 -18.96 -13.81 -59.08
C GLY A 417 -19.72 -15.17 -59.11
N VAL A 418 -20.74 -15.35 -58.26
CA VAL A 418 -22.11 -15.91 -58.52
C VAL A 418 -22.40 -17.11 -59.47
N ASP A 419 -23.19 -18.08 -58.97
CA ASP A 419 -24.09 -19.11 -59.59
C ASP A 419 -23.61 -20.24 -60.55
N GLY A 420 -24.20 -21.44 -60.34
CA GLY A 420 -24.15 -22.62 -61.23
C GLY A 420 -24.43 -23.95 -60.49
N GLN A 421 -25.43 -24.75 -60.89
CA GLN A 421 -25.97 -25.89 -60.08
C GLN A 421 -26.21 -27.20 -60.91
N PRO A 422 -26.90 -28.26 -60.40
CA PRO A 422 -26.39 -29.62 -60.14
C PRO A 422 -26.79 -30.62 -61.28
N PRO A 423 -27.12 -31.94 -61.13
CA PRO A 423 -27.63 -32.74 -59.99
C PRO A 423 -26.47 -33.40 -59.17
N ALA A 424 -26.56 -34.45 -58.34
CA ALA A 424 -27.54 -35.51 -58.00
C ALA A 424 -27.19 -36.08 -56.59
N LEU A 425 -27.99 -36.83 -55.81
CA LEU A 425 -29.43 -37.20 -55.71
C LEU A 425 -29.68 -37.66 -54.21
N PRO A 426 -30.84 -38.21 -53.76
CA PRO A 426 -31.30 -38.07 -52.35
C PRO A 426 -31.52 -39.45 -51.62
N PRO A 427 -32.33 -39.64 -50.53
CA PRO A 427 -33.17 -38.70 -49.73
C PRO A 427 -33.34 -38.90 -48.18
N LYS A 428 -33.74 -37.80 -47.48
CA LYS A 428 -34.65 -37.74 -46.28
C LYS A 428 -34.13 -38.37 -44.93
N GLN A 429 -34.67 -38.10 -43.73
CA GLN A 429 -35.78 -37.24 -43.23
C GLN A 429 -35.54 -36.68 -41.79
N LEU A 430 -36.53 -35.99 -41.17
CA LEU A 430 -36.47 -35.31 -39.85
C LEU A 430 -36.93 -36.20 -38.66
N SER A 431 -36.61 -35.82 -37.39
CA SER A 431 -37.61 -35.51 -36.32
C SER A 431 -36.96 -35.12 -34.95
N ARG A 432 -37.77 -34.98 -33.87
CA ARG A 432 -37.47 -34.44 -32.53
C ARG A 432 -37.74 -35.45 -31.36
N LYS A 433 -37.16 -35.15 -30.18
CA LYS A 433 -37.66 -35.36 -28.78
C LYS A 433 -37.61 -36.76 -28.07
N THR A 434 -36.80 -36.80 -26.99
CA THR A 434 -37.24 -36.97 -25.56
C THR A 434 -37.35 -38.36 -24.84
N LEU A 435 -36.78 -38.40 -23.60
CA LEU A 435 -36.97 -39.28 -22.40
C LEU A 435 -36.42 -40.75 -22.29
N SER A 436 -35.34 -40.90 -21.47
CA SER A 436 -35.21 -41.64 -20.18
C SER A 436 -35.49 -43.15 -19.95
N GLN A 437 -34.82 -43.71 -18.91
CA GLN A 437 -35.09 -44.96 -18.13
C GLN A 437 -34.78 -46.30 -18.87
N ILE A 438 -34.51 -47.50 -18.30
CA ILE A 438 -34.43 -48.11 -16.92
C ILE A 438 -33.65 -49.48 -17.07
N ILE A 439 -33.05 -50.23 -16.11
CA ILE A 439 -32.31 -50.03 -14.83
C ILE A 439 -31.72 -51.42 -14.34
N GLN A 440 -30.79 -51.46 -13.35
CA GLN A 440 -30.36 -52.66 -12.53
C GLN A 440 -29.61 -53.83 -13.25
N ALA A 441 -28.89 -54.79 -12.61
CA ALA A 441 -28.18 -54.89 -11.30
C ALA A 441 -27.30 -56.19 -11.18
N HIS A 442 -26.51 -56.30 -10.09
CA HIS A 442 -25.90 -57.51 -9.48
C HIS A 442 -24.78 -58.30 -10.21
N SER A 443 -24.00 -59.19 -9.54
CA SER A 443 -23.13 -59.08 -8.33
C SER A 443 -22.35 -60.39 -8.05
N GLN A 444 -21.39 -60.38 -7.11
CA GLN A 444 -20.71 -61.55 -6.47
C GLN A 444 -19.68 -62.32 -7.34
N GLN A 445 -18.82 -63.20 -6.78
CA GLN A 445 -17.68 -63.02 -5.84
C GLN A 445 -17.14 -64.40 -5.37
N SER A 446 -15.89 -64.47 -4.87
CA SER A 446 -15.25 -65.60 -4.11
C SER A 446 -14.63 -66.77 -4.92
N LEU A 447 -13.63 -67.54 -4.46
CA LEU A 447 -12.57 -67.40 -3.40
C LEU A 447 -11.54 -68.58 -3.50
N LEU A 448 -10.28 -68.38 -3.07
CA LEU A 448 -9.31 -69.37 -2.48
C LEU A 448 -8.78 -70.55 -3.39
N ASP A 449 -7.65 -71.25 -3.13
CA ASP A 449 -6.63 -71.20 -2.06
C ASP A 449 -5.27 -71.89 -2.41
N ASN A 450 -4.32 -71.87 -1.44
CA ASN A 450 -3.24 -72.87 -1.14
C ASN A 450 -1.95 -72.97 -2.00
N HIS A 451 -0.74 -73.31 -1.47
CA HIS A 451 -0.14 -73.17 -0.11
C HIS A 451 1.39 -73.54 -0.11
N LEU A 452 2.17 -73.02 0.86
CA LEU A 452 3.51 -73.50 1.35
C LEU A 452 4.72 -73.26 0.41
N SER A 453 5.98 -73.02 0.83
CA SER A 453 6.68 -72.67 2.11
C SER A 453 8.18 -72.42 1.75
N GLU A 454 9.11 -71.82 2.51
CA GLU A 454 9.22 -71.13 3.82
C GLU A 454 10.50 -70.22 3.73
N MET A 455 11.25 -69.68 4.73
CA MET A 455 11.37 -69.78 6.20
C MET A 455 12.14 -68.52 6.71
N TYR A 456 11.74 -67.85 7.81
CA TYR A 456 12.43 -66.79 8.62
C TYR A 456 13.14 -65.58 7.91
N ASP A 457 12.95 -64.31 8.30
CA ASP A 457 12.05 -63.76 9.33
C ASP A 457 11.70 -62.26 9.13
N VAL A 458 10.41 -61.94 9.31
CA VAL A 458 9.73 -60.65 9.66
C VAL A 458 10.02 -59.33 8.85
N PRO A 459 8.99 -58.48 8.58
CA PRO A 459 8.98 -57.61 7.39
C PRO A 459 8.72 -56.10 7.60
N VAL A 460 8.80 -55.33 6.51
CA VAL A 460 8.03 -54.08 6.30
C VAL A 460 7.42 -54.10 4.88
N ASN A 461 6.22 -53.55 4.73
CA ASN A 461 5.37 -53.67 3.53
C ASN A 461 5.83 -52.89 2.27
N ALA A 462 5.23 -53.29 1.14
CA ALA A 462 5.42 -52.75 -0.20
C ALA A 462 4.80 -51.35 -0.44
N ASP A 463 5.00 -50.86 -1.67
CA ASP A 463 4.22 -49.83 -2.36
C ASP A 463 4.04 -48.47 -1.64
N LYS A 464 5.18 -47.83 -1.35
CA LYS A 464 5.22 -46.37 -1.37
C LYS A 464 5.49 -45.86 -2.79
N THR A 465 4.45 -45.34 -3.43
CA THR A 465 4.62 -44.35 -4.51
C THR A 465 5.42 -43.17 -3.96
N THR A 466 6.68 -43.04 -4.36
CA THR A 466 7.55 -41.95 -3.91
C THR A 466 7.02 -40.61 -4.39
N LEU A 467 6.64 -39.76 -3.44
CA LEU A 467 6.18 -38.40 -3.72
C LEU A 467 7.31 -37.58 -4.34
N ASN A 468 6.96 -36.61 -5.19
CA ASN A 468 7.93 -35.64 -5.71
C ASN A 468 8.63 -34.91 -4.55
N GLY A 469 9.91 -34.59 -4.74
CA GLY A 469 10.73 -33.89 -3.74
C GLY A 469 11.58 -34.76 -2.80
N VAL A 470 11.48 -36.10 -2.83
CA VAL A 470 12.27 -36.98 -1.94
C VAL A 470 13.41 -37.70 -2.68
N VAL A 471 14.64 -37.20 -2.55
CA VAL A 471 15.91 -37.94 -2.76
C VAL A 471 16.92 -37.46 -1.72
N PRO A 472 17.65 -38.35 -1.01
CA PRO A 472 18.64 -37.92 -0.02
C PRO A 472 19.96 -37.45 -0.65
N HIS A 473 20.46 -36.30 -0.18
CA HIS A 473 21.73 -35.60 -0.50
C HIS A 473 21.75 -34.56 -1.65
N ASP A 474 22.66 -33.59 -1.50
CA ASP A 474 23.18 -32.64 -2.51
C ASP A 474 22.26 -31.60 -3.18
N ASN A 475 21.24 -31.12 -2.47
CA ASN A 475 20.35 -30.02 -2.92
C ASN A 475 19.70 -30.28 -4.29
N LEU A 476 19.38 -31.55 -4.59
CA LEU A 476 18.71 -31.94 -5.82
C LEU A 476 17.23 -32.22 -5.56
N VAL A 477 16.37 -31.84 -6.52
CA VAL A 477 14.91 -32.00 -6.44
C VAL A 477 14.45 -32.93 -7.55
N LEU A 478 13.67 -33.95 -7.18
CA LEU A 478 13.06 -34.88 -8.13
C LEU A 478 11.68 -34.35 -8.55
N ILE A 479 11.51 -34.10 -9.86
CA ILE A 479 10.30 -33.56 -10.48
C ILE A 479 9.76 -34.56 -11.49
N LYS A 480 8.61 -35.14 -11.19
CA LYS A 480 7.85 -36.03 -12.08
C LYS A 480 6.64 -35.31 -12.69
N MET A 481 6.46 -35.45 -14.01
CA MET A 481 5.36 -34.84 -14.77
C MET A 481 4.88 -35.73 -15.93
N ARG A 482 3.62 -35.54 -16.36
CA ARG A 482 3.02 -36.18 -17.54
C ARG A 482 2.90 -35.17 -18.70
N PRO A 483 2.96 -35.60 -19.97
CA PRO A 483 2.74 -34.70 -21.09
C PRO A 483 1.29 -34.19 -21.15
N ASP A 484 1.07 -33.09 -21.87
CA ASP A 484 -0.27 -32.64 -22.25
C ASP A 484 -0.90 -33.57 -23.31
N GLU A 485 -2.17 -33.32 -23.67
CA GLU A 485 -2.91 -34.06 -24.71
C GLU A 485 -2.24 -34.07 -26.10
N HIS A 486 -1.21 -33.23 -26.29
CA HIS A 486 -0.44 -33.09 -27.53
C HIS A 486 0.99 -33.64 -27.40
N GLY A 487 1.30 -34.37 -26.32
CA GLY A 487 2.61 -35.01 -26.09
C GLY A 487 3.71 -34.07 -25.58
N ARG A 488 3.36 -32.92 -24.98
CA ARG A 488 4.32 -31.86 -24.61
C ARG A 488 4.35 -31.59 -23.11
N PHE A 489 5.53 -31.31 -22.57
CA PHE A 489 5.71 -30.94 -21.16
C PHE A 489 5.67 -29.42 -20.89
N GLY A 490 5.81 -28.59 -21.94
CA GLY A 490 5.63 -27.13 -21.84
C GLY A 490 6.83 -26.32 -21.33
N PHE A 491 8.03 -26.90 -21.27
CA PHE A 491 9.27 -26.19 -20.95
C PHE A 491 10.30 -26.28 -22.08
N ASN A 492 11.25 -25.34 -22.10
CA ASN A 492 12.41 -25.33 -22.99
C ASN A 492 13.71 -25.54 -22.17
N VAL A 493 14.73 -26.12 -22.79
CA VAL A 493 16.10 -26.22 -22.24
C VAL A 493 17.10 -25.42 -23.08
N LYS A 494 18.33 -25.24 -22.57
CA LYS A 494 19.51 -24.67 -23.25
C LYS A 494 20.79 -25.31 -22.68
N GLY A 495 21.90 -25.23 -23.41
CA GLY A 495 23.15 -25.90 -23.04
C GLY A 495 23.24 -27.33 -23.60
N GLY A 496 24.28 -28.04 -23.20
CA GLY A 496 24.73 -29.33 -23.73
C GLY A 496 26.26 -29.40 -23.73
N ALA A 497 26.83 -30.60 -23.78
CA ALA A 497 28.28 -30.80 -23.82
C ALA A 497 28.93 -30.12 -25.05
N ASP A 498 28.23 -30.11 -26.18
CA ASP A 498 28.57 -29.37 -27.41
C ASP A 498 28.72 -27.85 -27.19
N GLN A 499 27.88 -27.28 -26.31
CA GLN A 499 27.87 -25.87 -25.95
C GLN A 499 28.78 -25.54 -24.75
N LYS A 500 29.43 -26.55 -24.14
CA LYS A 500 30.21 -26.43 -22.88
C LYS A 500 29.44 -25.73 -21.76
N MET A 501 28.13 -25.94 -21.72
CA MET A 501 27.19 -25.31 -20.79
C MET A 501 26.29 -26.38 -20.20
N PRO A 502 26.05 -26.41 -18.87
CA PRO A 502 25.12 -27.36 -18.29
C PRO A 502 23.69 -27.17 -18.83
N ILE A 503 22.92 -28.25 -18.90
CA ILE A 503 21.52 -28.21 -19.32
C ILE A 503 20.71 -27.42 -18.29
N ILE A 504 20.09 -26.32 -18.74
CA ILE A 504 19.32 -25.41 -17.89
C ILE A 504 17.94 -25.19 -18.51
N VAL A 505 16.89 -25.18 -17.69
CA VAL A 505 15.53 -24.78 -18.08
C VAL A 505 15.56 -23.31 -18.53
N SER A 506 15.25 -23.06 -19.80
CA SER A 506 15.37 -21.76 -20.45
C SER A 506 14.05 -20.99 -20.53
N ARG A 507 12.91 -21.70 -20.46
CA ARG A 507 11.55 -21.15 -20.33
C ARG A 507 10.61 -22.19 -19.74
N VAL A 508 9.59 -21.77 -18.99
CA VAL A 508 8.41 -22.58 -18.62
C VAL A 508 7.15 -21.85 -19.08
N ALA A 509 6.28 -22.53 -19.84
CA ALA A 509 5.06 -21.93 -20.37
C ALA A 509 3.90 -21.99 -19.35
N PRO A 510 3.24 -20.87 -19.00
CA PRO A 510 2.15 -20.87 -18.02
C PRO A 510 1.01 -21.82 -18.38
N GLY A 511 0.47 -22.53 -17.38
CA GLY A 511 -0.65 -23.46 -17.54
C GLY A 511 -0.31 -24.80 -18.19
N THR A 512 0.97 -25.14 -18.33
CA THR A 512 1.43 -26.44 -18.88
C THR A 512 1.90 -27.40 -17.79
N SER A 513 2.13 -28.68 -18.12
CA SER A 513 2.55 -29.71 -17.16
C SER A 513 3.77 -29.35 -16.32
N ALA A 514 4.75 -28.62 -16.88
CA ALA A 514 5.92 -28.15 -16.14
C ALA A 514 5.63 -26.93 -15.21
N ASP A 515 4.60 -26.14 -15.52
CA ASP A 515 4.15 -25.02 -14.69
C ASP A 515 3.22 -25.49 -13.55
N LEU A 516 2.51 -26.60 -13.76
CA LEU A 516 1.50 -27.16 -12.86
C LEU A 516 2.01 -28.35 -12.02
N CYS A 517 3.20 -28.89 -12.28
CA CYS A 517 3.78 -29.94 -11.44
C CYS A 517 4.13 -29.42 -10.04
N VAL A 518 4.19 -30.32 -9.06
CA VAL A 518 4.58 -30.02 -7.69
C VAL A 518 5.76 -30.92 -7.30
N PRO A 519 6.93 -30.38 -6.91
CA PRO A 519 7.27 -28.97 -6.94
C PRO A 519 7.46 -28.48 -8.39
N ARG A 520 7.09 -27.22 -8.63
CA ARG A 520 7.02 -26.59 -9.96
C ARG A 520 8.38 -26.40 -10.58
N LEU A 521 8.58 -26.80 -11.84
CA LEU A 521 9.82 -26.54 -12.57
C LEU A 521 10.00 -25.03 -12.81
N ASN A 522 11.19 -24.47 -12.53
CA ASN A 522 11.43 -23.02 -12.65
C ASN A 522 12.44 -22.66 -13.75
N GLU A 523 12.32 -21.44 -14.27
CA GLU A 523 13.29 -20.90 -15.23
C GLU A 523 14.65 -20.69 -14.56
N GLY A 524 15.67 -21.35 -15.11
CA GLY A 524 17.04 -21.32 -14.60
C GLY A 524 17.50 -22.59 -13.89
N ASP A 525 16.60 -23.51 -13.52
CA ASP A 525 16.98 -24.78 -12.88
C ASP A 525 17.88 -25.62 -13.79
N GLN A 526 18.94 -26.21 -13.23
CA GLN A 526 19.86 -27.09 -13.96
C GLN A 526 19.31 -28.52 -13.95
N VAL A 527 19.12 -29.14 -15.11
CA VAL A 527 18.79 -30.57 -15.18
C VAL A 527 20.08 -31.39 -15.00
N VAL A 528 20.01 -32.45 -14.19
CA VAL A 528 21.14 -33.34 -13.86
C VAL A 528 20.89 -34.75 -14.36
N LEU A 529 19.70 -35.32 -14.11
CA LEU A 529 19.28 -36.61 -14.67
C LEU A 529 17.95 -36.47 -15.43
N ILE A 530 17.73 -37.32 -16.43
CA ILE A 530 16.46 -37.50 -17.15
C ILE A 530 16.10 -38.98 -17.19
N ASN A 531 14.97 -39.37 -16.60
CA ASN A 531 14.53 -40.76 -16.42
C ASN A 531 15.66 -41.68 -15.89
N GLY A 532 16.44 -41.17 -14.92
CA GLY A 532 17.58 -41.86 -14.31
C GLY A 532 18.90 -41.84 -15.09
N ARG A 533 18.91 -41.32 -16.32
CA ARG A 533 20.13 -41.16 -17.14
C ARG A 533 20.84 -39.84 -16.83
N ASP A 534 22.14 -39.89 -16.60
CA ASP A 534 23.01 -38.70 -16.52
C ASP A 534 23.15 -38.05 -17.91
N ILE A 535 22.98 -36.73 -17.96
CA ILE A 535 22.99 -35.91 -19.18
C ILE A 535 24.19 -34.95 -19.28
N SER A 536 25.14 -35.00 -18.34
CA SER A 536 26.31 -34.11 -18.28
C SER A 536 27.17 -34.12 -19.56
N ASP A 537 27.50 -35.31 -20.06
CA ASP A 537 28.31 -35.50 -21.29
C ASP A 537 27.49 -35.53 -22.60
N HIS A 538 26.17 -35.32 -22.55
CA HIS A 538 25.30 -35.43 -23.72
C HIS A 538 25.12 -34.08 -24.45
N THR A 539 24.92 -34.14 -25.77
CA THR A 539 24.68 -32.93 -26.58
C THR A 539 23.25 -32.40 -26.41
N HIS A 540 23.04 -31.13 -26.76
CA HIS A 540 21.73 -30.48 -26.71
C HIS A 540 20.62 -31.31 -27.38
N ASP A 541 20.86 -31.79 -28.60
CA ASP A 541 19.88 -32.53 -29.38
C ASP A 541 19.60 -33.92 -28.78
N GLN A 542 20.61 -34.58 -28.19
CA GLN A 542 20.43 -35.84 -27.47
C GLN A 542 19.56 -35.65 -26.23
N VAL A 543 19.76 -34.55 -25.48
CA VAL A 543 18.96 -34.23 -24.30
C VAL A 543 17.51 -33.89 -24.67
N VAL A 544 17.31 -33.11 -25.74
CA VAL A 544 15.96 -32.84 -26.29
C VAL A 544 15.29 -34.13 -26.80
N MET A 545 16.06 -35.06 -27.38
CA MET A 545 15.57 -36.38 -27.78
C MET A 545 15.14 -37.22 -26.58
N PHE A 546 15.92 -37.27 -25.49
CA PHE A 546 15.52 -38.00 -24.27
C PHE A 546 14.24 -37.44 -23.64
N ILE A 547 14.06 -36.12 -23.62
CA ILE A 547 12.83 -35.48 -23.12
C ILE A 547 11.63 -35.93 -23.97
N LYS A 548 11.75 -35.94 -25.31
CA LYS A 548 10.67 -36.40 -26.21
C LYS A 548 10.38 -37.89 -26.08
N ALA A 549 11.41 -38.73 -26.02
CA ALA A 549 11.28 -40.18 -25.91
C ALA A 549 10.61 -40.65 -24.60
N SER A 550 10.53 -39.80 -23.56
CA SER A 550 9.76 -40.11 -22.35
C SER A 550 8.26 -40.32 -22.64
N CYS A 551 7.70 -39.66 -23.66
CA CYS A 551 6.31 -39.85 -24.10
C CYS A 551 6.05 -41.23 -24.72
N GLU A 552 7.10 -41.91 -25.20
CA GLU A 552 7.04 -43.25 -25.81
C GLU A 552 7.45 -44.36 -24.83
N SER A 553 7.78 -44.00 -23.58
CA SER A 553 8.22 -44.94 -22.55
C SER A 553 7.04 -45.61 -21.83
N HIS A 554 7.24 -46.82 -21.32
CA HIS A 554 6.22 -47.64 -20.65
C HIS A 554 5.51 -46.98 -19.46
N SER A 555 6.03 -45.88 -18.90
CA SER A 555 5.40 -45.10 -17.82
C SER A 555 4.58 -43.90 -18.32
N GLY A 556 4.78 -43.42 -19.55
CA GLY A 556 4.20 -42.17 -20.06
C GLY A 556 4.61 -40.92 -19.26
N GLU A 557 5.72 -40.98 -18.51
CA GLU A 557 6.08 -40.01 -17.49
C GLU A 557 7.54 -39.55 -17.63
N LEU A 558 7.75 -38.24 -17.53
CA LEU A 558 9.06 -37.61 -17.48
C LEU A 558 9.46 -37.37 -16.02
N ILE A 559 10.64 -37.87 -15.65
CA ILE A 559 11.26 -37.72 -14.34
C ILE A 559 12.56 -36.96 -14.54
N LEU A 560 12.65 -35.76 -13.95
CA LEU A 560 13.85 -34.94 -13.94
C LEU A 560 14.44 -34.91 -12.53
N LEU A 561 15.76 -35.08 -12.40
CA LEU A 561 16.48 -34.67 -11.20
C LEU A 561 17.14 -33.32 -11.52
N VAL A 562 16.76 -32.27 -10.79
CA VAL A 562 17.23 -30.90 -11.05
C VAL A 562 17.99 -30.32 -9.87
N ARG A 563 18.99 -29.47 -10.14
CA ARG A 563 19.62 -28.59 -9.18
C ARG A 563 18.95 -27.21 -9.26
N PRO A 564 18.29 -26.73 -8.18
CA PRO A 564 17.55 -25.48 -8.20
C PRO A 564 18.42 -24.23 -8.44
N ASN A 565 17.87 -23.25 -9.14
CA ASN A 565 18.45 -21.90 -9.29
C ASN A 565 17.79 -20.84 -8.37
N ALA A 566 16.67 -21.19 -7.75
CA ALA A 566 16.12 -20.52 -6.58
C ALA A 566 16.08 -21.52 -5.41
N ILE A 567 15.99 -21.04 -4.17
CA ILE A 567 15.59 -21.93 -3.06
C ILE A 567 14.15 -22.35 -3.37
N TYR A 568 13.93 -23.65 -3.56
CA TYR A 568 12.60 -24.19 -3.32
C TYR A 568 12.38 -24.06 -1.81
N ASP A 569 11.34 -23.33 -1.42
CA ASP A 569 10.62 -23.68 -0.21
C ASP A 569 9.99 -25.05 -0.48
N VAL A 570 10.82 -26.09 -0.34
CA VAL A 570 10.32 -27.40 0.05
C VAL A 570 9.64 -27.12 1.37
N VAL A 571 8.31 -27.16 1.37
CA VAL A 571 7.55 -27.31 2.60
C VAL A 571 7.96 -28.67 3.14
N GLU A 572 8.99 -28.67 3.98
CA GLU A 572 9.09 -29.70 4.99
C GLU A 572 7.77 -29.63 5.74
N GLU A 573 6.94 -30.67 5.60
CA GLU A 573 5.98 -31.03 6.62
C GLU A 573 6.76 -31.53 7.85
N LYS A 574 7.54 -30.62 8.44
CA LYS A 574 7.52 -30.52 9.89
C LYS A 574 6.07 -30.26 10.24
N VAL A 575 5.45 -31.30 10.80
CA VAL A 575 4.31 -31.12 11.69
C VAL A 575 4.88 -30.41 12.93
N ASP A 576 5.14 -29.11 12.76
CA ASP A 576 5.24 -28.17 13.88
C ASP A 576 3.84 -28.20 14.49
N SER A 577 3.73 -28.96 15.59
CA SER A 577 2.50 -29.08 16.37
C SER A 577 1.96 -27.68 16.65
N GLU A 578 0.66 -27.46 16.40
CA GLU A 578 0.00 -26.23 16.83
C GLU A 578 0.33 -25.99 18.32
N PRO A 579 0.64 -24.75 18.72
CA PRO A 579 0.75 -24.44 20.14
C PRO A 579 -0.63 -24.70 20.77
N ASP A 580 -0.70 -25.56 21.79
CA ASP A 580 -1.94 -26.12 22.34
C ASP A 580 -3.11 -25.11 22.33
N PHE A 581 -3.99 -25.24 21.33
CA PHE A 581 -5.19 -24.42 21.25
C PHE A 581 -6.07 -24.79 22.45
N GLN A 582 -6.26 -23.83 23.36
CA GLN A 582 -7.02 -24.04 24.58
C GLN A 582 -8.47 -24.42 24.23
N TYR A 583 -8.76 -25.71 24.39
CA TYR A 583 -9.91 -26.41 23.83
C TYR A 583 -11.25 -25.80 24.24
N ILE A 584 -11.83 -24.98 23.36
CA ILE A 584 -13.27 -24.70 23.35
C ILE A 584 -13.94 -25.94 22.71
N PRO A 585 -14.80 -26.69 23.42
CA PRO A 585 -15.18 -28.03 22.96
C PRO A 585 -16.03 -28.04 21.68
N GLU A 586 -15.49 -28.55 20.57
CA GLU A 586 -16.31 -29.06 19.48
C GLU A 586 -17.04 -30.34 19.95
N LYS A 587 -18.30 -30.18 20.36
CA LYS A 587 -19.22 -31.32 20.44
C LYS A 587 -19.78 -31.59 19.04
N SER A 588 -19.65 -32.83 18.60
CA SER A 588 -20.32 -33.34 17.39
C SER A 588 -21.84 -33.20 17.51
N PRO A 589 -22.59 -33.09 16.39
CA PRO A 589 -24.01 -32.79 16.41
C PRO A 589 -24.84 -33.95 17.01
N GLN A 590 -25.10 -33.86 18.31
CA GLN A 590 -26.10 -34.64 19.02
C GLN A 590 -27.34 -33.77 19.25
N ASP A 591 -28.48 -34.27 18.77
CA ASP A 591 -29.86 -33.86 19.02
C ASP A 591 -30.15 -32.34 19.24
N PRO A 592 -30.79 -31.63 18.27
CA PRO A 592 -31.12 -30.20 18.37
C PRO A 592 -31.97 -29.77 19.58
N ALA A 593 -32.45 -30.71 20.39
CA ALA A 593 -33.25 -30.46 21.59
C ALA A 593 -32.46 -29.95 22.82
N GLN A 594 -31.12 -29.95 22.80
CA GLN A 594 -30.30 -29.40 23.88
C GLN A 594 -29.47 -28.17 23.45
N LEU A 595 -30.16 -27.04 23.27
CA LEU A 595 -29.50 -25.73 23.26
C LEU A 595 -28.84 -25.48 24.62
N ASP A 596 -27.51 -25.38 24.64
CA ASP A 596 -26.77 -25.01 25.84
C ASP A 596 -27.06 -23.56 26.21
N GLN A 597 -27.85 -23.38 27.29
CA GLN A 597 -28.36 -22.09 27.73
C GLN A 597 -27.26 -21.09 28.15
N ASN A 598 -26.00 -21.52 28.26
CA ASN A 598 -24.87 -20.64 28.55
C ASN A 598 -24.01 -20.29 27.32
N ALA A 599 -24.14 -20.98 26.17
CA ALA A 599 -23.22 -20.79 25.04
C ALA A 599 -23.11 -19.32 24.56
N LEU A 600 -24.22 -18.58 24.47
CA LEU A 600 -24.19 -17.14 24.19
C LEU A 600 -23.44 -16.36 25.29
N ARG A 601 -23.73 -16.61 26.56
CA ARG A 601 -23.07 -15.97 27.71
C ARG A 601 -21.56 -16.21 27.69
N ASP A 602 -21.15 -17.44 27.40
CA ASP A 602 -19.75 -17.84 27.41
C ASP A 602 -19.01 -17.21 26.22
N SER A 603 -19.63 -17.15 25.03
CA SER A 603 -19.08 -16.38 23.89
C SER A 603 -18.91 -14.88 24.21
N MET A 604 -19.83 -14.28 24.97
CA MET A 604 -19.74 -12.89 25.43
C MET A 604 -18.65 -12.69 26.49
N ALA A 605 -18.47 -13.66 27.39
CA ALA A 605 -17.36 -13.65 28.36
C ALA A 605 -16.00 -13.72 27.64
N THR A 606 -15.84 -14.65 26.69
CA THR A 606 -14.64 -14.75 25.83
C THR A 606 -14.39 -13.48 25.02
N LEU A 607 -15.44 -12.86 24.47
CA LEU A 607 -15.34 -11.59 23.73
C LEU A 607 -14.85 -10.44 24.63
N LYS A 608 -15.36 -10.36 25.86
CA LYS A 608 -14.96 -9.36 26.86
C LYS A 608 -13.52 -9.56 27.36
N GLU A 609 -13.11 -10.80 27.61
CA GLU A 609 -11.72 -11.12 27.95
C GLU A 609 -10.77 -10.88 26.76
N GLY A 610 -11.17 -11.24 25.54
CA GLY A 610 -10.40 -11.02 24.31
C GLY A 610 -10.18 -9.54 23.98
N LEU A 611 -11.13 -8.66 24.32
CA LEU A 611 -10.98 -7.21 24.24
C LEU A 611 -10.06 -6.64 25.34
N ASN A 612 -10.24 -7.09 26.59
CA ASN A 612 -9.44 -6.62 27.73
C ASN A 612 -7.95 -7.02 27.62
N SER A 613 -7.69 -8.23 27.14
CA SER A 613 -6.33 -8.76 26.88
C SER A 613 -5.72 -8.25 25.57
N GLY A 614 -6.55 -7.74 24.64
CA GLY A 614 -6.16 -7.41 23.27
C GLY A 614 -6.00 -8.62 22.35
N ALA A 615 -6.18 -9.85 22.84
CA ALA A 615 -6.00 -11.08 22.06
C ALA A 615 -6.89 -11.13 20.81
N ILE A 616 -8.11 -10.58 20.88
CA ILE A 616 -9.05 -10.54 19.75
C ILE A 616 -8.51 -9.73 18.56
N LEU A 617 -7.68 -8.72 18.82
CA LEU A 617 -7.05 -7.91 17.77
C LEU A 617 -5.88 -8.66 17.12
N ALA A 618 -5.10 -9.41 17.89
CA ALA A 618 -4.05 -10.28 17.36
C ALA A 618 -4.62 -11.39 16.47
N GLN A 619 -5.74 -12.01 16.87
CA GLN A 619 -6.48 -12.98 16.05
C GLN A 619 -7.00 -12.36 14.74
N PHE A 620 -7.52 -11.12 14.79
CA PHE A 620 -7.99 -10.41 13.59
C PHE A 620 -6.87 -10.04 12.61
N ASP A 621 -5.68 -9.69 13.11
CA ASP A 621 -4.51 -9.43 12.26
C ASP A 621 -3.92 -10.71 11.65
N GLN A 622 -4.09 -11.87 12.30
CA GLN A 622 -3.77 -13.19 11.75
C GLN A 622 -4.80 -13.67 10.71
N LEU A 623 -6.09 -13.35 10.89
CA LEU A 623 -7.15 -13.76 9.96
C LEU A 623 -6.87 -13.28 8.54
N TYR A 624 -6.85 -14.20 7.58
CA TYR A 624 -6.53 -13.93 6.19
C TYR A 624 -7.35 -12.77 5.63
N ARG A 625 -6.68 -11.88 4.87
CA ARG A 625 -7.34 -10.72 4.23
C ARG A 625 -8.07 -11.09 2.94
N LYS A 626 -7.68 -12.20 2.31
CA LYS A 626 -8.21 -12.78 1.06
C LYS A 626 -8.21 -14.30 1.22
N ARG A 627 -9.31 -14.98 0.89
CA ARG A 627 -9.40 -16.44 0.95
C ARG A 627 -8.40 -17.04 -0.04
N PRO A 628 -7.54 -18.00 0.36
CA PRO A 628 -6.68 -18.73 -0.56
C PRO A 628 -7.48 -19.39 -1.69
N GLY A 629 -6.87 -19.54 -2.87
CA GLY A 629 -7.49 -20.15 -4.04
C GLY A 629 -8.53 -19.31 -4.80
N MET A 630 -9.17 -18.30 -4.19
CA MET A 630 -10.19 -17.50 -4.88
C MET A 630 -9.60 -16.52 -5.90
N THR A 631 -10.14 -16.56 -7.12
CA THR A 631 -9.71 -15.71 -8.23
C THR A 631 -10.38 -14.32 -8.18
N MET A 632 -9.67 -13.32 -8.73
CA MET A 632 -10.13 -11.93 -8.91
C MET A 632 -9.60 -11.44 -10.27
N LEU A 633 -9.96 -12.12 -11.35
CA LEU A 633 -9.44 -11.93 -12.70
C LEU A 633 -10.37 -11.05 -13.55
N CYS A 634 -11.69 -11.20 -13.43
CA CYS A 634 -12.68 -10.37 -14.14
C CYS A 634 -12.47 -8.88 -13.83
N ALA A 635 -12.19 -8.57 -12.56
CA ALA A 635 -11.90 -7.20 -12.09
C ALA A 635 -10.62 -6.57 -12.69
N LYS A 636 -9.72 -7.39 -13.25
CA LYS A 636 -8.42 -6.98 -13.80
C LYS A 636 -8.39 -6.93 -15.33
N LEU A 637 -9.46 -7.36 -15.99
CA LEU A 637 -9.60 -7.27 -17.45
C LEU A 637 -9.52 -5.79 -17.90
N PRO A 638 -8.87 -5.45 -19.03
CA PRO A 638 -8.58 -4.06 -19.40
C PRO A 638 -9.80 -3.13 -19.41
N GLN A 639 -10.96 -3.64 -19.84
CA GLN A 639 -12.24 -2.92 -19.87
C GLN A 639 -12.83 -2.67 -18.46
N ASN A 640 -12.57 -3.56 -17.51
CA ASN A 640 -13.14 -3.52 -16.15
C ASN A 640 -12.31 -2.70 -15.17
N VAL A 641 -11.02 -2.46 -15.46
CA VAL A 641 -10.11 -1.72 -14.56
C VAL A 641 -10.63 -0.32 -14.21
N SER A 642 -11.24 0.39 -15.17
CA SER A 642 -11.82 1.74 -14.99
C SER A 642 -13.14 1.76 -14.20
N LYS A 643 -13.78 0.61 -14.00
CA LYS A 643 -14.98 0.47 -13.15
C LYS A 643 -14.65 0.29 -11.67
N ASN A 644 -13.36 0.17 -11.29
CA ASN A 644 -12.93 0.00 -9.90
C ASN A 644 -12.47 1.33 -9.29
N ARG A 645 -13.10 1.76 -8.19
CA ARG A 645 -12.69 2.94 -7.41
C ARG A 645 -11.30 2.78 -6.78
N TYR A 646 -10.93 1.54 -6.44
CA TYR A 646 -9.63 1.17 -5.89
C TYR A 646 -9.10 -0.06 -6.61
N ARG A 647 -7.85 -0.02 -7.11
CA ARG A 647 -7.26 -1.08 -7.96
C ARG A 647 -6.95 -2.36 -7.19
N ASP A 648 -6.73 -2.25 -5.89
CA ASP A 648 -6.36 -3.29 -4.93
C ASP A 648 -7.57 -3.97 -4.26
N ILE A 649 -8.74 -3.36 -4.36
CA ILE A 649 -10.03 -3.84 -3.83
C ILE A 649 -10.87 -4.39 -5.01
N SER A 650 -10.73 -5.69 -5.27
CA SER A 650 -11.45 -6.40 -6.33
C SER A 650 -12.48 -7.39 -5.75
N PRO A 651 -13.64 -7.59 -6.39
CA PRO A 651 -14.52 -8.70 -6.08
C PRO A 651 -13.86 -10.03 -6.47
N TYR A 652 -14.18 -11.12 -5.76
CA TYR A 652 -13.87 -12.46 -6.26
C TYR A 652 -14.75 -12.80 -7.47
N ASP A 653 -14.21 -13.55 -8.44
CA ASP A 653 -14.95 -13.89 -9.66
C ASP A 653 -16.13 -14.85 -9.40
N ALA A 654 -16.00 -15.72 -8.37
CA ALA A 654 -16.98 -16.74 -8.02
C ALA A 654 -18.23 -16.22 -7.30
N THR A 655 -18.16 -15.03 -6.69
CA THR A 655 -19.24 -14.43 -5.87
C THR A 655 -19.61 -13.01 -6.32
N ARG A 656 -19.06 -12.53 -7.44
CA ARG A 656 -19.38 -11.20 -7.96
C ARG A 656 -20.83 -11.14 -8.42
N VAL A 657 -21.42 -9.93 -8.38
CA VAL A 657 -22.66 -9.69 -9.14
C VAL A 657 -22.31 -9.62 -10.64
N ILE A 658 -23.18 -10.19 -11.46
CA ILE A 658 -23.04 -10.26 -12.92
C ILE A 658 -24.23 -9.54 -13.52
N LEU A 659 -23.98 -8.52 -14.35
CA LEU A 659 -25.03 -7.73 -15.01
C LEU A 659 -25.51 -8.41 -16.29
N LYS A 660 -26.80 -8.34 -16.61
CA LYS A 660 -27.38 -8.86 -17.87
C LYS A 660 -27.18 -7.85 -19.02
N SER A 661 -25.90 -7.58 -19.30
CA SER A 661 -25.40 -6.56 -20.23
C SER A 661 -24.27 -7.15 -21.10
N THR A 662 -23.88 -6.45 -22.18
CA THR A 662 -22.68 -6.78 -22.97
C THR A 662 -21.38 -6.51 -22.20
N ASP A 663 -21.45 -5.65 -21.18
CA ASP A 663 -20.44 -5.45 -20.15
C ASP A 663 -21.03 -5.94 -18.82
N ASP A 664 -20.55 -7.09 -18.35
CA ASP A 664 -21.16 -7.88 -17.27
C ASP A 664 -20.67 -7.50 -15.86
N TYR A 665 -19.81 -6.48 -15.76
CA TYR A 665 -18.99 -6.25 -14.57
C TYR A 665 -19.40 -5.02 -13.74
N ILE A 666 -19.56 -5.26 -12.44
CA ILE A 666 -19.60 -4.25 -11.38
C ILE A 666 -18.74 -4.70 -10.20
N ASN A 667 -18.13 -3.76 -9.47
CA ASN A 667 -17.38 -4.07 -8.23
C ASN A 667 -18.35 -4.28 -7.06
N ALA A 668 -18.99 -5.44 -7.05
CA ALA A 668 -19.93 -5.91 -6.05
C ALA A 668 -19.79 -7.43 -5.86
N ASN A 669 -20.03 -7.92 -4.64
CA ASN A 669 -20.20 -9.35 -4.36
C ASN A 669 -21.51 -9.57 -3.62
N TYR A 670 -22.13 -10.73 -3.86
CA TYR A 670 -23.08 -11.26 -2.89
C TYR A 670 -22.35 -11.61 -1.59
N ILE A 671 -22.99 -11.33 -0.47
CA ILE A 671 -22.63 -11.90 0.83
C ILE A 671 -23.93 -12.43 1.44
N ASN A 672 -23.94 -13.70 1.81
CA ASN A 672 -25.03 -14.37 2.48
C ASN A 672 -24.56 -14.74 3.89
N MET A 673 -25.33 -14.37 4.90
CA MET A 673 -25.05 -14.70 6.31
C MET A 673 -26.17 -15.61 6.80
N GLU A 674 -25.87 -16.89 6.95
CA GLU A 674 -26.81 -17.94 7.34
C GLU A 674 -26.91 -18.03 8.87
N MET A 675 -28.14 -18.05 9.42
CA MET A 675 -28.42 -18.15 10.85
C MET A 675 -28.75 -19.60 11.21
N PRO A 676 -27.86 -20.36 11.91
CA PRO A 676 -28.00 -21.81 12.03
C PRO A 676 -29.30 -22.28 12.70
N ALA A 677 -29.82 -21.52 13.68
CA ALA A 677 -30.99 -21.91 14.48
C ALA A 677 -32.34 -21.51 13.88
N SER A 678 -32.39 -20.60 12.91
CA SER A 678 -33.64 -20.03 12.39
C SER A 678 -33.85 -20.24 10.89
N SER A 679 -32.90 -20.87 10.18
CA SER A 679 -32.85 -21.03 8.72
C SER A 679 -32.90 -19.72 7.91
N LEU A 680 -32.85 -18.57 8.59
CA LEU A 680 -32.81 -17.25 7.99
C LEU A 680 -31.45 -17.03 7.31
N ILE A 681 -31.47 -16.52 6.08
CA ILE A 681 -30.28 -16.13 5.35
C ILE A 681 -30.36 -14.62 5.10
N ASN A 682 -29.62 -13.83 5.87
CA ASN A 682 -29.50 -12.40 5.62
C ASN A 682 -28.66 -12.20 4.35
N ARG A 683 -29.30 -11.81 3.25
CA ARG A 683 -28.65 -11.58 1.96
C ARG A 683 -28.28 -10.12 1.77
N TYR A 684 -27.10 -9.91 1.18
CA TYR A 684 -26.49 -8.62 0.95
C TYR A 684 -25.81 -8.58 -0.42
N ILE A 685 -25.71 -7.38 -1.01
CA ILE A 685 -24.79 -7.07 -2.08
C ILE A 685 -23.81 -6.02 -1.56
N ALA A 686 -22.59 -6.44 -1.27
CA ALA A 686 -21.52 -5.58 -0.77
C ALA A 686 -20.73 -4.98 -1.95
N CYS A 687 -20.89 -3.68 -2.20
CA CYS A 687 -20.31 -3.00 -3.37
C CYS A 687 -19.56 -1.71 -3.03
N GLN A 688 -18.74 -1.23 -3.97
CA GLN A 688 -18.12 0.10 -3.85
C GLN A 688 -19.17 1.23 -3.96
N GLY A 689 -18.85 2.43 -3.48
CA GLY A 689 -19.65 3.63 -3.75
C GLY A 689 -19.54 4.02 -5.23
N PRO A 690 -20.65 4.15 -5.98
CA PRO A 690 -20.63 4.36 -7.43
C PRO A 690 -19.70 5.47 -7.92
N LEU A 691 -19.02 5.22 -9.03
CA LEU A 691 -18.27 6.22 -9.80
C LEU A 691 -19.23 6.89 -10.80
N PRO A 692 -18.92 8.11 -11.32
CA PRO A 692 -19.77 8.76 -12.32
C PRO A 692 -20.04 7.88 -13.55
N ASN A 693 -19.04 7.10 -13.97
CA ASN A 693 -19.13 6.15 -15.08
C ASN A 693 -19.68 4.75 -14.71
N THR A 694 -20.19 4.54 -13.49
CA THR A 694 -20.78 3.27 -13.04
C THR A 694 -22.13 3.46 -12.32
N CYS A 695 -22.78 4.62 -12.46
CA CYS A 695 -24.11 4.84 -11.85
C CYS A 695 -25.21 4.06 -12.57
N SER A 696 -25.13 3.92 -13.90
CA SER A 696 -26.05 3.04 -14.66
C SER A 696 -25.87 1.58 -14.24
N ASP A 697 -24.63 1.10 -14.16
CA ASP A 697 -24.28 -0.24 -13.67
C ASP A 697 -24.87 -0.53 -12.28
N PHE A 698 -24.83 0.46 -11.39
CA PHE A 698 -25.36 0.35 -10.02
C PHE A 698 -26.89 0.25 -9.98
N TRP A 699 -27.59 1.05 -10.78
CA TRP A 699 -29.05 0.96 -10.87
C TRP A 699 -29.52 -0.28 -11.63
N GLN A 700 -28.76 -0.73 -12.64
CA GLN A 700 -28.96 -2.02 -13.29
C GLN A 700 -28.81 -3.18 -12.31
N MET A 701 -27.75 -3.19 -11.49
CA MET A 701 -27.54 -4.15 -10.42
C MET A 701 -28.73 -4.19 -9.46
N THR A 702 -29.12 -3.03 -8.93
CA THR A 702 -30.23 -2.87 -7.98
C THR A 702 -31.56 -3.37 -8.55
N TRP A 703 -31.84 -3.07 -9.83
CA TRP A 703 -33.03 -3.55 -10.53
C TRP A 703 -33.01 -5.06 -10.81
N GLU A 704 -31.91 -5.59 -11.33
CA GLU A 704 -31.79 -7.00 -11.71
C GLU A 704 -31.85 -7.96 -10.52
N GLN A 705 -31.39 -7.51 -9.34
CA GLN A 705 -31.35 -8.28 -8.10
C GLN A 705 -32.58 -8.06 -7.20
N GLY A 706 -33.56 -7.26 -7.65
CA GLY A 706 -34.81 -7.05 -6.91
C GLY A 706 -34.67 -6.26 -5.61
N SER A 707 -33.54 -5.56 -5.41
CA SER A 707 -33.20 -4.88 -4.16
C SER A 707 -34.09 -3.67 -3.92
N SER A 708 -34.93 -3.74 -2.88
CA SER A 708 -35.80 -2.67 -2.37
C SER A 708 -35.10 -1.70 -1.41
N MET A 709 -33.86 -2.01 -0.97
CA MET A 709 -33.11 -1.16 -0.03
C MET A 709 -31.64 -0.98 -0.43
N VAL A 710 -31.16 0.24 -0.27
CA VAL A 710 -29.76 0.64 -0.44
C VAL A 710 -29.22 1.31 0.82
N VAL A 711 -28.20 0.74 1.45
CA VAL A 711 -27.58 1.28 2.67
C VAL A 711 -26.21 1.89 2.37
N MET A 712 -26.07 3.18 2.65
CA MET A 712 -24.92 4.02 2.30
C MET A 712 -24.14 4.48 3.54
N LEU A 713 -23.03 3.82 3.85
CA LEU A 713 -22.19 4.07 5.04
C LEU A 713 -21.09 5.10 4.76
N THR A 714 -21.41 6.22 4.12
CA THR A 714 -20.42 7.25 3.75
C THR A 714 -21.10 8.57 3.39
N THR A 715 -20.43 9.69 3.64
CA THR A 715 -20.72 10.95 2.94
C THR A 715 -20.18 10.86 1.50
N GLN A 716 -20.57 11.81 0.63
CA GLN A 716 -20.03 11.86 -0.74
C GLN A 716 -18.54 12.23 -0.76
N VAL A 717 -18.13 13.13 0.13
CA VAL A 717 -16.78 13.71 0.20
C VAL A 717 -16.29 13.70 1.65
N GLU A 718 -15.11 13.12 1.86
CA GLU A 718 -14.43 13.06 3.16
C GLU A 718 -13.04 13.69 3.00
N ARG A 719 -12.76 14.78 3.72
CA ARG A 719 -11.51 15.60 3.59
C ARG A 719 -11.16 16.00 2.16
N GLY A 720 -12.15 16.52 1.43
CA GLY A 720 -11.98 16.90 0.02
C GLY A 720 -11.75 15.73 -0.95
N ARG A 721 -11.82 14.47 -0.49
CA ARG A 721 -11.69 13.28 -1.33
C ARG A 721 -13.06 12.64 -1.57
N VAL A 722 -13.45 12.53 -2.83
CA VAL A 722 -14.71 11.87 -3.23
C VAL A 722 -14.69 10.39 -2.84
N LYS A 723 -15.57 10.00 -1.92
CA LYS A 723 -15.80 8.63 -1.46
C LYS A 723 -16.94 7.95 -2.20
N CYS A 724 -17.96 8.71 -2.59
CA CYS A 724 -19.05 8.24 -3.43
C CYS A 724 -19.45 9.36 -4.40
N HIS A 725 -19.86 9.03 -5.63
CA HIS A 725 -20.58 9.99 -6.46
C HIS A 725 -22.05 10.08 -5.99
N GLN A 726 -22.72 11.19 -6.24
CA GLN A 726 -24.16 11.27 -6.04
C GLN A 726 -24.87 10.52 -7.17
N TYR A 727 -25.37 9.33 -6.86
CA TYR A 727 -26.07 8.46 -7.82
C TYR A 727 -27.60 8.55 -7.70
N TRP A 728 -28.11 9.49 -6.91
CA TRP A 728 -29.54 9.75 -6.70
C TRP A 728 -29.86 11.24 -6.93
N PRO A 729 -31.08 11.60 -7.40
CA PRO A 729 -31.49 13.00 -7.51
C PRO A 729 -31.69 13.64 -6.14
N ASN A 730 -31.77 14.96 -6.09
CA ASN A 730 -32.23 15.68 -4.89
C ASN A 730 -33.72 15.37 -4.58
N PRO A 731 -34.25 15.74 -3.41
CA PRO A 731 -35.69 15.67 -3.13
C PRO A 731 -36.54 16.39 -4.19
N ASP A 732 -37.78 15.94 -4.36
CA ASP A 732 -38.75 16.36 -5.39
C ASP A 732 -38.22 16.30 -6.84
N SER A 733 -37.07 15.65 -7.06
CA SER A 733 -36.34 15.68 -8.33
C SER A 733 -36.20 14.29 -8.94
N THR A 734 -36.04 14.25 -10.26
CA THR A 734 -35.88 13.03 -11.05
C THR A 734 -34.59 13.10 -11.87
N THR A 735 -33.89 11.98 -12.04
CA THR A 735 -32.67 11.89 -12.86
C THR A 735 -32.54 10.50 -13.49
N THR A 736 -32.06 10.47 -14.74
CA THR A 736 -31.92 9.24 -15.53
C THR A 736 -30.45 8.81 -15.62
N TYR A 737 -30.20 7.54 -15.30
CA TYR A 737 -28.90 6.88 -15.30
C TYR A 737 -28.93 5.72 -16.30
N GLY A 738 -28.63 6.01 -17.57
CA GLY A 738 -28.80 5.04 -18.66
C GLY A 738 -30.27 4.75 -18.93
N ASN A 739 -30.70 3.49 -18.80
CA ASN A 739 -32.09 3.07 -19.01
C ASN A 739 -32.96 3.20 -17.75
N PHE A 740 -32.40 3.65 -16.63
CA PHE A 740 -33.05 3.71 -15.33
C PHE A 740 -33.36 5.15 -14.95
N THR A 741 -34.61 5.46 -14.62
CA THR A 741 -35.01 6.77 -14.11
C THR A 741 -35.31 6.66 -12.62
N VAL A 742 -34.65 7.49 -11.83
CA VAL A 742 -34.78 7.54 -10.36
C VAL A 742 -35.47 8.84 -9.98
N THR A 743 -36.49 8.76 -9.13
CA THR A 743 -37.16 9.89 -8.50
C THR A 743 -36.97 9.79 -6.99
N CYS A 744 -36.63 10.88 -6.31
CA CYS A 744 -36.55 10.94 -4.85
C CYS A 744 -37.72 11.77 -4.33
N HIS A 745 -38.59 11.18 -3.51
CA HIS A 745 -39.84 11.80 -3.06
C HIS A 745 -39.71 12.50 -1.71
N ASN A 746 -38.84 12.00 -0.84
CA ASN A 746 -38.60 12.56 0.49
C ASN A 746 -37.12 12.37 0.91
N GLU A 747 -36.63 13.23 1.77
CA GLU A 747 -35.36 13.08 2.51
C GLU A 747 -35.60 13.54 3.96
N GLU A 748 -35.61 12.59 4.88
CA GLU A 748 -35.88 12.81 6.30
C GLU A 748 -34.80 12.17 7.17
N GLY A 749 -34.60 12.63 8.41
CA GLY A 749 -33.61 12.05 9.31
C GLY A 749 -33.08 13.03 10.36
N ASN A 750 -31.89 12.74 10.85
CA ASN A 750 -31.21 13.47 11.92
C ASN A 750 -29.73 13.76 11.56
N SER A 751 -28.93 14.21 12.52
CA SER A 751 -27.50 14.47 12.33
C SER A 751 -26.66 13.21 12.06
N ALA A 752 -27.15 12.03 12.45
CA ALA A 752 -26.45 10.76 12.32
C ALA A 752 -26.75 10.04 11.01
N PHE A 753 -28.00 10.08 10.53
CA PHE A 753 -28.44 9.41 9.32
C PHE A 753 -29.64 10.07 8.62
N LEU A 754 -29.77 9.79 7.33
CA LEU A 754 -30.89 10.18 6.47
C LEU A 754 -31.56 8.94 5.86
N VAL A 755 -32.87 9.04 5.67
CA VAL A 755 -33.73 8.11 4.94
C VAL A 755 -34.27 8.84 3.71
N ARG A 756 -34.23 8.19 2.56
CA ARG A 756 -34.83 8.70 1.32
C ARG A 756 -35.74 7.64 0.73
N GLU A 757 -36.99 8.00 0.48
CA GLU A 757 -37.92 7.15 -0.26
C GLU A 757 -37.88 7.53 -1.74
N MET A 758 -37.62 6.55 -2.60
CA MET A 758 -37.38 6.72 -4.02
C MET A 758 -38.27 5.78 -4.85
N THR A 759 -38.45 6.13 -6.12
CA THR A 759 -38.94 5.18 -7.14
C THR A 759 -37.87 4.98 -8.21
N LEU A 760 -37.54 3.71 -8.45
CA LEU A 760 -36.71 3.25 -9.55
C LEU A 760 -37.62 2.80 -10.71
N THR A 761 -37.46 3.40 -11.88
CA THR A 761 -38.29 3.16 -13.08
C THR A 761 -37.43 2.59 -14.20
N HIS A 762 -37.89 1.51 -14.85
CA HIS A 762 -37.27 0.93 -16.04
C HIS A 762 -38.34 0.30 -16.94
N THR A 763 -38.34 0.66 -18.23
CA THR A 763 -39.29 0.15 -19.26
C THR A 763 -40.73 0.06 -18.75
N GLU A 764 -41.28 1.21 -18.36
CA GLU A 764 -42.66 1.40 -17.85
C GLU A 764 -42.99 0.71 -16.51
N GLN A 765 -42.11 -0.15 -15.98
CA GLN A 765 -42.24 -0.71 -14.63
C GLN A 765 -41.60 0.23 -13.59
N GLN A 766 -42.26 0.34 -12.43
CA GLN A 766 -41.78 1.11 -11.28
C GLN A 766 -41.60 0.19 -10.07
N ARG A 767 -40.63 0.53 -9.21
CA ARG A 767 -40.42 -0.11 -7.90
C ARG A 767 -40.07 0.94 -6.86
N GLU A 768 -40.66 0.81 -5.68
CA GLU A 768 -40.28 1.58 -4.50
C GLU A 768 -38.92 1.13 -3.98
N LEU A 769 -38.13 2.08 -3.46
CA LEU A 769 -36.79 1.83 -2.95
C LEU A 769 -36.43 2.80 -1.84
N THR A 770 -36.08 2.28 -0.66
CA THR A 770 -35.58 3.08 0.46
C THR A 770 -34.04 3.14 0.42
N GLN A 771 -33.47 4.35 0.37
CA GLN A 771 -32.04 4.55 0.63
C GLN A 771 -31.86 5.01 2.09
N ILE A 772 -30.97 4.36 2.84
CA ILE A 772 -30.64 4.75 4.23
C ILE A 772 -29.15 5.10 4.29
N GLN A 773 -28.82 6.35 4.58
CA GLN A 773 -27.46 6.89 4.57
C GLN A 773 -26.97 7.24 5.98
N TYR A 774 -25.89 6.62 6.45
CA TYR A 774 -25.20 7.00 7.68
C TYR A 774 -24.18 8.10 7.41
N LEU A 775 -24.29 9.21 8.13
CA LEU A 775 -23.47 10.42 8.02
C LEU A 775 -22.42 10.52 9.13
N ALA A 776 -22.76 10.15 10.38
CA ALA A 776 -21.90 10.31 11.55
C ALA A 776 -20.72 9.32 11.65
N TRP A 777 -20.23 8.77 10.53
CA TRP A 777 -18.98 7.99 10.55
C TRP A 777 -17.78 8.93 10.36
N PRO A 778 -16.90 9.10 11.36
CA PRO A 778 -15.79 10.04 11.25
C PRO A 778 -14.78 9.65 10.16
N ASP A 779 -14.11 10.66 9.60
CA ASP A 779 -13.00 10.51 8.65
C ASP A 779 -11.79 9.72 9.21
N HIS A 780 -11.73 9.56 10.53
CA HIS A 780 -10.69 8.83 11.25
C HIS A 780 -11.35 7.77 12.14
N GLY A 781 -10.96 6.51 11.95
CA GLY A 781 -11.41 5.40 12.80
C GLY A 781 -12.89 5.05 12.65
N VAL A 782 -13.62 5.30 13.74
CA VAL A 782 -14.94 4.76 14.10
C VAL A 782 -15.67 5.81 14.96
N PRO A 783 -17.01 5.80 15.05
CA PRO A 783 -17.74 6.64 15.98
C PRO A 783 -17.24 6.47 17.42
N ASP A 784 -17.14 7.56 18.19
CA ASP A 784 -16.66 7.54 19.58
C ASP A 784 -17.70 6.94 20.55
N ASP A 785 -18.99 7.04 20.23
CA ASP A 785 -20.08 6.28 20.84
C ASP A 785 -20.79 5.44 19.75
N SER A 786 -21.26 4.25 20.12
CA SER A 786 -21.96 3.32 19.23
C SER A 786 -23.46 3.59 19.13
N THR A 787 -24.06 4.44 19.97
CA THR A 787 -25.53 4.62 20.07
C THR A 787 -26.17 5.03 18.74
N ASP A 788 -25.72 6.12 18.11
CA ASP A 788 -26.19 6.57 16.78
C ASP A 788 -26.09 5.46 15.71
N PHE A 789 -25.06 4.61 15.80
CA PHE A 789 -24.85 3.49 14.89
C PHE A 789 -25.78 2.31 15.21
N LEU A 790 -26.08 2.03 16.48
CA LEU A 790 -27.01 0.99 16.91
C LEU A 790 -28.46 1.35 16.53
N ASP A 791 -28.87 2.61 16.73
CA ASP A 791 -30.16 3.12 16.27
C ASP A 791 -30.31 3.00 14.74
N PHE A 792 -29.26 3.33 14.01
CA PHE A 792 -29.19 3.13 12.56
C PHE A 792 -29.30 1.64 12.16
N VAL A 793 -28.62 0.73 12.88
CA VAL A 793 -28.74 -0.72 12.64
C VAL A 793 -30.17 -1.20 12.92
N ALA A 794 -30.80 -0.74 14.00
CA ALA A 794 -32.19 -1.06 14.34
C ALA A 794 -33.16 -0.57 13.25
N LEU A 795 -32.96 0.64 12.71
CA LEU A 795 -33.75 1.17 11.58
C LEU A 795 -33.57 0.33 10.31
N VAL A 796 -32.34 -0.03 9.95
CA VAL A 796 -32.04 -0.90 8.80
C VAL A 796 -32.75 -2.26 8.95
N ARG A 797 -32.64 -2.91 10.11
CA ARG A 797 -33.29 -4.19 10.41
C ARG A 797 -34.83 -4.07 10.36
N THR A 798 -35.38 -2.98 10.88
CA THR A 798 -36.83 -2.70 10.85
C THR A 798 -37.34 -2.55 9.42
N LYS A 799 -36.65 -1.78 8.57
CA LYS A 799 -37.00 -1.62 7.15
C LYS A 799 -36.73 -2.90 6.32
N ARG A 800 -35.87 -3.81 6.78
CA ARG A 800 -35.62 -5.12 6.14
C ARG A 800 -36.73 -6.13 6.43
N ALA A 801 -37.43 -6.03 7.56
CA ALA A 801 -38.36 -7.07 8.02
C ALA A 801 -39.34 -7.53 6.91
N GLY A 802 -39.32 -8.83 6.59
CA GLY A 802 -40.13 -9.43 5.51
C GLY A 802 -39.51 -9.40 4.10
N GLN A 803 -38.34 -8.78 3.90
CA GLN A 803 -37.62 -8.74 2.61
C GLN A 803 -36.62 -9.91 2.49
N ASP A 804 -36.91 -10.88 1.63
CA ASP A 804 -35.99 -12.00 1.30
C ASP A 804 -34.88 -11.59 0.28
N GLN A 805 -35.07 -10.46 -0.40
CA GLN A 805 -34.19 -9.94 -1.45
C GLN A 805 -32.89 -9.36 -0.87
N PRO A 806 -31.77 -9.38 -1.62
CA PRO A 806 -30.49 -8.88 -1.14
C PRO A 806 -30.51 -7.36 -0.92
N MET A 807 -30.11 -6.94 0.28
CA MET A 807 -29.91 -5.52 0.62
C MET A 807 -28.59 -5.02 0.00
N VAL A 808 -28.62 -3.94 -0.79
CA VAL A 808 -27.38 -3.35 -1.31
C VAL A 808 -26.71 -2.56 -0.19
N VAL A 809 -25.43 -2.82 0.10
CA VAL A 809 -24.68 -2.11 1.14
C VAL A 809 -23.35 -1.63 0.59
N HIS A 810 -23.09 -0.32 0.72
CA HIS A 810 -21.83 0.27 0.27
C HIS A 810 -21.25 1.28 1.25
N CYS A 811 -19.98 1.59 1.06
CA CYS A 811 -19.33 2.78 1.61
C CYS A 811 -18.52 3.43 0.48
N SER A 812 -17.25 3.76 0.68
CA SER A 812 -16.34 4.06 -0.43
C SER A 812 -15.90 2.78 -1.16
N ALA A 813 -15.24 1.85 -0.45
CA ALA A 813 -14.65 0.64 -1.02
C ALA A 813 -15.55 -0.62 -0.92
N GLY A 814 -16.64 -0.55 -0.14
CA GLY A 814 -17.54 -1.68 0.08
C GLY A 814 -16.94 -2.80 0.93
N ILE A 815 -16.05 -2.48 1.88
CA ILE A 815 -15.36 -3.50 2.71
C ILE A 815 -15.27 -3.16 4.20
N GLY A 816 -14.83 -1.95 4.58
CA GLY A 816 -14.59 -1.57 5.98
C GLY A 816 -15.89 -1.41 6.78
N ARG A 817 -16.51 -0.22 6.68
CA ARG A 817 -17.80 0.09 7.32
C ARG A 817 -18.91 -0.91 6.93
N THR A 818 -18.92 -1.32 5.67
CA THR A 818 -19.81 -2.38 5.12
C THR A 818 -19.71 -3.67 5.93
N GLY A 819 -18.49 -4.12 6.27
CA GLY A 819 -18.29 -5.30 7.11
C GLY A 819 -18.74 -5.09 8.55
N VAL A 820 -18.60 -3.88 9.10
CA VAL A 820 -19.09 -3.57 10.46
C VAL A 820 -20.61 -3.65 10.54
N LEU A 821 -21.35 -3.07 9.58
CA LEU A 821 -22.82 -3.18 9.53
C LEU A 821 -23.26 -4.65 9.44
N ILE A 822 -22.71 -5.40 8.50
CA ILE A 822 -23.06 -6.83 8.29
C ILE A 822 -22.71 -7.66 9.54
N THR A 823 -21.60 -7.35 10.21
CA THR A 823 -21.22 -8.03 11.46
C THR A 823 -22.19 -7.73 12.59
N MET A 824 -22.58 -6.46 12.77
CA MET A 824 -23.52 -6.08 13.82
C MET A 824 -24.92 -6.69 13.57
N GLU A 825 -25.45 -6.58 12.35
CA GLU A 825 -26.74 -7.17 11.99
C GLU A 825 -26.75 -8.70 12.13
N THR A 826 -25.64 -9.37 11.80
CA THR A 826 -25.46 -10.81 12.02
C THR A 826 -25.42 -11.16 13.52
N ALA A 827 -24.65 -10.41 14.32
CA ALA A 827 -24.51 -10.65 15.75
C ALA A 827 -25.86 -10.51 16.49
N LEU A 828 -26.66 -9.50 16.16
CA LEU A 828 -27.99 -9.30 16.73
C LEU A 828 -28.93 -10.47 16.41
N CYS A 829 -28.97 -10.93 15.16
CA CYS A 829 -29.78 -12.10 14.79
C CYS A 829 -29.33 -13.39 15.49
N LEU A 830 -28.03 -13.56 15.76
CA LEU A 830 -27.52 -14.69 16.55
C LEU A 830 -27.94 -14.57 18.04
N MET A 831 -27.80 -13.38 18.64
CA MET A 831 -28.21 -13.10 20.03
C MET A 831 -29.70 -13.36 20.25
N GLU A 832 -30.57 -12.89 19.34
CA GLU A 832 -32.01 -13.12 19.35
C GLU A 832 -32.38 -14.62 19.25
N CYS A 833 -31.55 -15.41 18.56
CA CYS A 833 -31.68 -16.87 18.48
C CYS A 833 -30.97 -17.62 19.61
N GLY A 834 -30.46 -16.91 20.64
CA GLY A 834 -29.69 -17.49 21.75
C GLY A 834 -28.36 -18.14 21.35
N GLN A 835 -27.87 -17.87 20.14
CA GLN A 835 -26.66 -18.51 19.58
C GLN A 835 -25.39 -17.80 20.04
N PRO A 836 -24.26 -18.52 20.18
CA PRO A 836 -22.97 -17.89 20.46
C PRO A 836 -22.53 -16.98 19.31
N VAL A 837 -21.86 -15.88 19.67
CA VAL A 837 -21.39 -14.87 18.72
C VAL A 837 -19.87 -14.81 18.74
N TYR A 838 -19.25 -15.21 17.63
CA TYR A 838 -17.81 -15.11 17.43
C TYR A 838 -17.52 -14.12 16.29
N PRO A 839 -17.18 -12.84 16.58
CA PRO A 839 -16.99 -11.82 15.55
C PRO A 839 -15.90 -12.17 14.53
N LEU A 840 -14.90 -12.96 14.93
CA LEU A 840 -13.83 -13.42 14.05
C LEU A 840 -14.38 -14.34 12.94
N ASP A 841 -15.32 -15.23 13.29
CA ASP A 841 -15.97 -16.14 12.35
C ASP A 841 -16.96 -15.44 11.44
N ILE A 842 -17.69 -14.45 11.96
CA ILE A 842 -18.55 -13.59 11.15
C ILE A 842 -17.71 -12.86 10.09
N VAL A 843 -16.54 -12.35 10.47
CA VAL A 843 -15.58 -11.74 9.52
C VAL A 843 -14.97 -12.78 8.57
N ARG A 844 -14.67 -14.00 9.03
CA ARG A 844 -14.18 -15.12 8.19
C ARG A 844 -15.18 -15.46 7.08
N THR A 845 -16.45 -15.70 7.44
CA THR A 845 -17.56 -16.00 6.53
C THR A 845 -17.83 -14.86 5.54
N MET A 846 -17.67 -13.59 5.94
CA MET A 846 -17.69 -12.47 5.00
C MET A 846 -16.48 -12.45 4.07
N ARG A 847 -15.26 -12.71 4.58
CA ARG A 847 -14.00 -12.66 3.81
C ARG A 847 -13.85 -13.78 2.77
N ASP A 848 -14.61 -14.87 2.95
CA ASP A 848 -14.79 -15.93 1.96
C ASP A 848 -15.74 -15.56 0.81
N GLN A 849 -16.51 -14.46 0.95
CA GLN A 849 -17.49 -14.00 -0.03
C GLN A 849 -17.10 -12.66 -0.68
N ARG A 850 -16.41 -11.78 0.06
CA ARG A 850 -15.75 -10.57 -0.47
C ARG A 850 -14.43 -10.32 0.27
N ALA A 851 -13.36 -10.05 -0.46
CA ALA A 851 -12.05 -9.81 0.16
C ALA A 851 -12.05 -8.62 1.13
N MET A 852 -11.29 -8.72 2.23
CA MET A 852 -10.93 -7.63 3.15
C MET A 852 -12.10 -6.96 3.90
N MET A 853 -13.24 -7.66 4.07
CA MET A 853 -14.34 -7.21 4.92
C MET A 853 -13.86 -6.97 6.36
N ILE A 854 -14.26 -5.81 6.92
CA ILE A 854 -13.61 -5.09 8.04
C ILE A 854 -12.12 -4.84 7.77
N GLN A 855 -11.77 -3.56 7.58
CA GLN A 855 -10.49 -3.17 6.97
C GLN A 855 -9.37 -2.94 7.99
N THR A 856 -9.70 -2.42 9.19
CA THR A 856 -8.72 -2.01 10.22
C THR A 856 -9.04 -2.60 11.59
N PRO A 857 -8.05 -2.78 12.48
CA PRO A 857 -8.29 -3.26 13.84
C PRO A 857 -9.26 -2.38 14.64
N SER A 858 -9.26 -1.05 14.43
CA SER A 858 -10.22 -0.14 15.09
C SER A 858 -11.67 -0.42 14.70
N GLN A 859 -11.95 -0.77 13.44
CA GLN A 859 -13.30 -1.15 12.98
C GLN A 859 -13.75 -2.48 13.58
N TYR A 860 -12.82 -3.42 13.74
CA TYR A 860 -13.09 -4.71 14.38
C TYR A 860 -13.31 -4.55 15.90
N ARG A 861 -12.48 -3.75 16.57
CA ARG A 861 -12.62 -3.41 17.99
C ARG A 861 -13.99 -2.78 18.27
N PHE A 862 -14.36 -1.74 17.52
CA PHE A 862 -15.64 -1.05 17.65
C PHE A 862 -16.85 -1.98 17.54
N VAL A 863 -16.87 -2.90 16.57
CA VAL A 863 -18.02 -3.83 16.45
C VAL A 863 -18.03 -4.87 17.57
N CYS A 864 -16.87 -5.32 18.06
CA CYS A 864 -16.79 -6.18 19.24
C CYS A 864 -17.31 -5.47 20.51
N GLU A 865 -16.95 -4.20 20.70
CA GLU A 865 -17.39 -3.37 21.83
C GLU A 865 -18.90 -3.02 21.73
N ALA A 866 -19.42 -2.78 20.52
CA ALA A 866 -20.85 -2.56 20.28
C ALA A 866 -21.69 -3.83 20.53
N ILE A 867 -21.21 -5.01 20.15
CA ILE A 867 -21.87 -6.30 20.43
C ILE A 867 -21.99 -6.53 21.94
N LEU A 868 -20.92 -6.29 22.70
CA LEU A 868 -20.96 -6.40 24.17
C LEU A 868 -21.92 -5.37 24.81
N LYS A 869 -21.94 -4.13 24.31
CA LYS A 869 -22.84 -3.08 24.82
C LYS A 869 -24.31 -3.53 24.76
N VAL A 870 -24.76 -4.00 23.59
CA VAL A 870 -26.16 -4.47 23.43
C VAL A 870 -26.44 -5.67 24.33
N TYR A 871 -25.54 -6.65 24.40
CA TYR A 871 -25.72 -7.81 25.29
C TYR A 871 -25.82 -7.43 26.78
N GLU A 872 -25.04 -6.44 27.23
CA GLU A 872 -25.08 -5.95 28.62
C GLU A 872 -26.29 -5.04 28.90
N GLU A 873 -26.87 -4.41 27.87
CA GLU A 873 -28.12 -3.63 27.95
C GLU A 873 -29.35 -4.55 27.98
N ASP A 874 -29.44 -5.54 27.08
CA ASP A 874 -30.47 -6.59 27.09
C ASP A 874 -30.45 -7.41 28.39
N GLY A 875 -29.25 -7.68 28.90
CA GLY A 875 -29.04 -8.32 30.20
C GLY A 875 -29.50 -7.50 31.41
N GLN A 876 -29.80 -6.21 31.25
CA GLN A 876 -30.31 -5.32 32.29
C GLN A 876 -31.83 -5.11 32.21
N THR A 877 -32.42 -4.98 31.01
CA THR A 877 -33.89 -4.95 30.83
C THR A 877 -34.52 -6.24 31.35
N ASN A 878 -34.01 -7.40 30.93
CA ASN A 878 -34.48 -8.70 31.42
C ASN A 878 -34.36 -8.88 32.94
N LYS A 879 -33.39 -8.22 33.59
CA LYS A 879 -33.28 -8.23 35.07
C LYS A 879 -34.30 -7.31 35.74
N ARG A 880 -34.62 -6.15 35.15
CA ARG A 880 -35.61 -5.21 35.71
C ARG A 880 -37.02 -5.80 35.67
N GLU A 881 -37.41 -6.45 34.57
CA GLU A 881 -38.72 -7.11 34.47
C GLU A 881 -38.89 -8.26 35.48
N ASN A 882 -37.85 -9.07 35.69
CA ASN A 882 -37.88 -10.16 36.68
C ASN A 882 -37.78 -9.71 38.15
N HIS A 883 -37.50 -8.44 38.43
CA HIS A 883 -37.62 -7.84 39.77
C HIS A 883 -38.92 -7.03 39.94
N GLY A 884 -39.81 -7.04 38.93
CA GLY A 884 -41.11 -6.36 38.93
C GLY A 884 -42.31 -7.33 38.98
N ARG A 885 -42.10 -8.58 39.42
CA ARG A 885 -43.13 -9.63 39.59
C ARG A 885 -43.11 -10.19 41.00
#